data_AF-A0A807ZI43-F1
#
_entry.id   AF-A0A807ZI43-F1
#
_cell.length_a   1.000
_cell.length_b   1.000
_cell.length_c   1.000
_cell.angle_alpha   90.00
_cell.angle_beta   90.00
_cell.angle_gamma   90.00
#
_symmetry.space_group_name_H-M   'P 1'
#
loop_
_entity.id
_entity.type
_entity.pdbx_description
1 polymer ?
#
loop_
_entity_poly.entity_id
_entity_poly.type
_entity_poly.pdbx_seq_one_letter_code
_entity_poly.pdbx_strand_id
1 'polypeptide(L)'
;MNTFFITTPIYYVNARPHLGHAYTTVVADAMARYHKLAGQDTLFLTGTDEHGDKIVQAAEKEGKSPKEFVDGISARFQALWPRLDVANDRFVRTTDPTHVASVQSFLQKVYDAGDIYFGEFGGHYCYGCERFYTEKELENGLCPQHLSKPEFISEKNYFFRMSKYLPWLKEHIEQNPTFIRPERYRTEVLSMLESGALEDLCISRPKSRLTWGIELPFDKDYVCYVWFDALINYISALGWPDGADFERYWPGEHLVAKDILKPHAVFWPTMLKSAGLPQYRHLNVHGYWLVRDTKMSKSLGNVVEPEEMAQRFGADAFRYFLLREMHFGADASFSDEALVGRINADLANDLGNLFSRVLSMTAKYFGSRVPAPKQFDEADKAIEDLCATAMRNFSQLFGNVQFAQGLESLWELVRALNKYVDSQAPWALHKQGNMERLATVMYVLLAAMRKTALCLWPVMPVACGKMLEQLGQPVQETLPPVPVLEEEMGSLDGLVPGTGVAEASNLFPRIEVKKDPAVAEKAKAAKAQAKAEKNAARQQKGDGGKPVEPCASGDDAAVSGRPNIDFDHFKALDMRVGTVLVAEKHPNADRILRLEIDFGEGQPRQILSGLAEHYAPEAMVGKRVCAVLNLEPRKIRGLMSHGMVLTAGDGNSLTLLALDGNVPDGSEIA
;
A
#
# COMPACT_ATOMS: atom_id res chain seq x y z
N MET A 1 3.42 17.93 27.84
CA MET A 1 3.49 18.12 26.38
C MET A 1 2.92 16.87 25.73
N ASN A 2 2.16 17.00 24.64
CA ASN A 2 1.59 15.86 23.93
C ASN A 2 2.71 15.22 23.08
N THR A 3 3.11 13.98 23.41
CA THR A 3 4.21 13.27 22.73
C THR A 3 3.69 12.17 21.80
N PHE A 4 4.40 11.97 20.71
CA PHE A 4 4.12 10.91 19.74
C PHE A 4 5.41 10.11 19.45
N PHE A 5 5.32 8.79 19.52
CA PHE A 5 6.45 7.90 19.23
C PHE A 5 6.00 6.85 18.23
N ILE A 6 6.68 6.78 17.09
CA ILE A 6 6.38 5.81 16.04
C ILE A 6 7.63 5.04 15.63
N THR A 7 7.45 3.75 15.37
CA THR A 7 8.54 2.86 14.94
C THR A 7 8.19 2.14 13.64
N THR A 8 9.21 1.88 12.83
CA THR A 8 9.17 0.78 11.85
C THR A 8 9.58 -0.51 12.54
N PRO A 9 9.46 -1.68 11.88
CA PRO A 9 10.28 -2.82 12.25
C PRO A 9 11.75 -2.46 12.04
N ILE A 10 12.64 -3.15 12.76
CA ILE A 10 14.05 -3.16 12.39
C ILE A 10 14.28 -4.19 11.28
N TYR A 11 15.05 -3.81 10.26
CA TYR A 11 15.17 -4.60 9.05
C TYR A 11 16.32 -5.60 9.11
N TYR A 12 16.02 -6.86 8.76
CA TYR A 12 17.00 -7.93 8.77
C TYR A 12 18.06 -7.72 7.67
N VAL A 13 19.33 -7.62 8.06
CA VAL A 13 20.43 -7.18 7.17
C VAL A 13 21.04 -8.28 6.30
N ASN A 14 20.27 -9.30 5.92
CA ASN A 14 20.75 -10.35 5.01
C ASN A 14 20.74 -9.94 3.52
N ALA A 15 20.14 -8.78 3.20
CA ALA A 15 19.90 -8.33 1.84
C ALA A 15 19.86 -6.81 1.73
N ARG A 16 19.91 -6.32 0.48
CA ARG A 16 19.69 -4.91 0.17
C ARG A 16 18.23 -4.51 0.44
N PRO A 17 17.97 -3.24 0.76
CA PRO A 17 16.61 -2.74 0.91
C PRO A 17 15.81 -2.85 -0.39
N HIS A 18 14.50 -3.08 -0.27
CA HIS A 18 13.55 -3.18 -1.38
C HIS A 18 12.28 -2.38 -1.08
N LEU A 19 11.37 -2.29 -2.05
CA LEU A 19 10.10 -1.55 -1.95
C LEU A 19 9.31 -1.79 -0.65
N GLY A 20 9.23 -3.03 -0.15
CA GLY A 20 8.59 -3.30 1.15
C GLY A 20 9.19 -2.55 2.34
N HIS A 21 10.53 -2.45 2.44
CA HIS A 21 11.20 -1.69 3.50
C HIS A 21 10.96 -0.18 3.33
N ALA A 22 11.07 0.31 2.09
CA ALA A 22 10.80 1.70 1.77
C ALA A 22 9.37 2.10 2.12
N TYR A 23 8.38 1.27 1.81
CA TYR A 23 6.98 1.52 2.12
C TYR A 23 6.76 1.78 3.61
N THR A 24 7.14 0.83 4.47
CA THR A 24 6.92 0.97 5.92
C THR A 24 7.63 2.21 6.48
N THR A 25 8.85 2.48 6.01
CA THR A 25 9.64 3.63 6.45
C THR A 25 9.03 4.97 5.98
N VAL A 26 8.54 5.03 4.75
CA VAL A 26 7.87 6.22 4.20
C VAL A 26 6.55 6.48 4.92
N VAL A 27 5.78 5.44 5.26
CA VAL A 27 4.57 5.59 6.06
C VAL A 27 4.89 6.11 7.47
N ALA A 28 5.94 5.57 8.12
CA ALA A 28 6.38 6.05 9.43
C ALA A 28 6.79 7.53 9.40
N ASP A 29 7.55 7.92 8.39
CA ASP A 29 7.98 9.30 8.19
C ASP A 29 6.79 10.24 7.93
N ALA A 30 5.84 9.82 7.09
CA ALA A 30 4.65 10.62 6.80
C ALA A 30 3.76 10.79 8.05
N MET A 31 3.60 9.74 8.86
CA MET A 31 2.93 9.85 10.16
C MET A 31 3.69 10.76 11.12
N ALA A 32 5.01 10.61 11.23
CA ALA A 32 5.82 11.46 12.09
C ALA A 32 5.70 12.95 11.71
N ARG A 33 5.75 13.26 10.40
CA ARG A 33 5.56 14.62 9.89
C ARG A 33 4.15 15.14 10.14
N TYR A 34 3.12 14.30 9.98
CA TYR A 34 1.74 14.67 10.30
C TYR A 34 1.58 15.02 11.79
N HIS A 35 2.12 14.20 12.70
CA HIS A 35 2.04 14.47 14.14
C HIS A 35 2.88 15.70 14.55
N LYS A 36 4.02 15.96 13.90
CA LYS A 36 4.75 17.23 14.05
C LYS A 36 3.91 18.44 13.60
N LEU A 37 3.19 18.32 12.47
CA LEU A 37 2.23 19.36 12.02
C LEU A 37 1.02 19.53 12.95
N ALA A 38 0.63 18.48 13.66
CA ALA A 38 -0.40 18.52 14.70
C ALA A 38 0.13 19.09 16.05
N GLY A 39 1.35 19.64 16.07
CA GLY A 39 1.94 20.27 17.26
C GLY A 39 2.45 19.29 18.32
N GLN A 40 2.63 18.01 17.96
CA GLN A 40 3.15 17.00 18.89
C GLN A 40 4.67 16.89 18.82
N ASP A 41 5.27 16.75 20.00
CA ASP A 41 6.67 16.41 20.14
C ASP A 41 6.86 14.94 19.74
N THR A 42 7.49 14.75 18.58
CA THR A 42 7.48 13.49 17.85
C THR A 42 8.86 12.88 17.76
N LEU A 43 8.97 11.58 18.06
CA LEU A 43 10.16 10.77 17.83
C LEU A 43 9.84 9.63 16.85
N PHE A 44 10.63 9.53 15.78
CA PHE A 44 10.55 8.48 14.78
C PHE A 44 11.81 7.59 14.83
N LEU A 45 11.60 6.30 15.14
CA LEU A 45 12.62 5.26 15.20
C LEU A 45 12.53 4.29 14.01
N THR A 46 13.68 4.01 13.41
CA THR A 46 13.89 2.87 12.51
C THR A 46 15.22 2.20 12.85
N GLY A 47 15.59 1.12 12.16
CA GLY A 47 16.87 0.46 12.43
C GLY A 47 17.07 -0.87 11.71
N THR A 48 18.08 -1.59 12.15
CA THR A 48 18.48 -2.88 11.58
C THR A 48 18.59 -3.98 12.64
N ASP A 49 18.11 -5.16 12.25
CA ASP A 49 18.30 -6.41 12.97
C ASP A 49 19.50 -7.14 12.38
N GLU A 50 20.50 -7.34 13.23
CA GLU A 50 21.87 -7.67 12.88
C GLU A 50 22.36 -8.99 13.50
N HIS A 51 21.52 -9.77 14.19
CA HIS A 51 21.89 -11.07 14.77
C HIS A 51 21.23 -12.26 14.04
N GLY A 52 21.71 -13.47 14.32
CA GLY A 52 21.08 -14.71 13.82
C GLY A 52 21.87 -15.49 12.78
N ASP A 53 21.38 -16.71 12.52
CA ASP A 53 22.07 -17.72 11.70
C ASP A 53 22.22 -17.28 10.24
N LYS A 54 21.20 -16.64 9.65
CA LYS A 54 21.26 -16.22 8.25
C LYS A 54 22.32 -15.16 7.98
N ILE A 55 22.57 -14.27 8.95
CA ILE A 55 23.60 -13.24 8.81
C ILE A 55 24.98 -13.89 8.79
N VAL A 56 25.23 -14.86 9.66
CA VAL A 56 26.48 -15.64 9.65
C VAL A 56 26.66 -16.33 8.30
N GLN A 57 25.64 -17.03 7.80
CA GLN A 57 25.69 -17.71 6.50
C GLN A 57 25.89 -16.74 5.32
N ALA A 58 25.28 -15.54 5.38
CA ALA A 58 25.45 -14.53 4.34
C ALA A 58 26.85 -13.90 4.37
N ALA A 59 27.39 -13.63 5.55
CA ALA A 59 28.74 -13.12 5.75
C ALA A 59 29.80 -14.10 5.26
N GLU A 60 29.65 -15.39 5.59
CA GLU A 60 30.53 -16.48 5.11
C GLU A 60 30.52 -16.59 3.59
N LYS A 61 29.35 -16.50 2.94
CA LYS A 61 29.23 -16.50 1.47
C LYS A 61 29.95 -15.33 0.80
N GLU A 62 30.06 -14.19 1.49
CA GLU A 62 30.80 -13.02 1.02
C GLU A 62 32.26 -12.97 1.51
N GLY A 63 32.72 -13.98 2.26
CA GLY A 63 34.07 -14.03 2.81
C GLY A 63 34.38 -12.92 3.82
N LYS A 64 33.37 -12.47 4.59
CA LYS A 64 33.48 -11.39 5.60
C LYS A 64 33.15 -11.91 6.99
N SER A 65 33.63 -11.22 8.03
CA SER A 65 33.10 -11.45 9.38
C SER A 65 31.64 -10.96 9.48
N PRO A 66 30.81 -11.52 10.39
CA PRO A 66 29.45 -11.04 10.60
C PRO A 66 29.38 -9.53 10.88
N LYS A 67 30.28 -9.00 11.71
CA LYS A 67 30.33 -7.56 12.04
C LYS A 67 30.57 -6.69 10.81
N GLU A 68 31.57 -7.02 9.99
CA GLU A 68 31.88 -6.28 8.75
C GLU A 68 30.73 -6.36 7.74
N PHE A 69 30.06 -7.51 7.67
CA PHE A 69 28.91 -7.70 6.80
C PHE A 69 27.72 -6.83 7.22
N VAL A 70 27.32 -6.87 8.49
CA VAL A 70 26.18 -6.07 8.99
C VAL A 70 26.47 -4.58 8.97
N ASP A 71 27.71 -4.15 9.26
CA ASP A 71 28.12 -2.75 9.12
C ASP A 71 27.91 -2.24 7.70
N GLY A 72 28.31 -3.03 6.70
CA GLY A 72 28.19 -2.67 5.28
C GLY A 72 26.74 -2.63 4.78
N ILE A 73 25.86 -3.52 5.25
CA ILE A 73 24.44 -3.53 4.85
C ILE A 73 23.65 -2.47 5.62
N SER A 74 23.86 -2.32 6.93
CA SER A 74 23.19 -1.30 7.75
C SER A 74 23.48 0.11 7.23
N ALA A 75 24.73 0.39 6.83
CA ALA A 75 25.09 1.66 6.18
C ALA A 75 24.29 1.94 4.91
N ARG A 76 23.89 0.90 4.14
CA ARG A 76 23.04 1.07 2.94
C ARG A 76 21.61 1.42 3.30
N PHE A 77 21.05 0.85 4.36
CA PHE A 77 19.74 1.24 4.87
C PHE A 77 19.75 2.70 5.34
N GLN A 78 20.74 3.09 6.14
CA GLN A 78 20.90 4.48 6.60
C GLN A 78 21.05 5.46 5.42
N ALA A 79 21.83 5.09 4.40
CA ALA A 79 22.02 5.93 3.22
C ALA A 79 20.79 6.02 2.30
N LEU A 80 19.87 5.05 2.38
CA LEU A 80 18.64 5.06 1.57
C LEU A 80 17.63 6.09 2.07
N TRP A 81 17.51 6.29 3.38
CA TRP A 81 16.46 7.14 3.96
C TRP A 81 16.50 8.59 3.46
N PRO A 82 17.65 9.30 3.47
CA PRO A 82 17.72 10.64 2.91
C PRO A 82 17.42 10.70 1.40
N ARG A 83 17.66 9.61 0.65
CA ARG A 83 17.34 9.54 -0.80
C ARG A 83 15.84 9.42 -1.07
N LEU A 84 15.07 9.04 -0.05
CA LEU A 84 13.61 8.95 -0.07
C LEU A 84 12.96 10.08 0.74
N ASP A 85 13.70 11.14 1.06
CA ASP A 85 13.26 12.26 1.91
C ASP A 85 12.70 11.83 3.28
N VAL A 86 13.16 10.69 3.78
CA VAL A 86 12.84 10.18 5.12
C VAL A 86 13.75 10.86 6.15
N ALA A 87 13.15 11.38 7.22
CA ALA A 87 13.85 12.06 8.31
C ALA A 87 13.54 11.38 9.66
N ASN A 88 14.13 10.21 9.88
CA ASN A 88 14.06 9.52 11.16
C ASN A 88 14.95 10.19 12.21
N ASP A 89 14.47 10.23 13.46
CA ASP A 89 15.19 10.87 14.57
C ASP A 89 16.25 9.92 15.18
N ARG A 90 16.00 8.60 15.11
CA ARG A 90 16.93 7.56 15.57
C ARG A 90 17.04 6.41 14.58
N PHE A 91 18.25 5.85 14.48
CA PHE A 91 18.53 4.62 13.77
C PHE A 91 19.20 3.65 14.73
N VAL A 92 18.48 2.61 15.18
CA VAL A 92 19.01 1.63 16.13
C VAL A 92 19.65 0.46 15.38
N ARG A 93 20.74 -0.07 15.92
CA ARG A 93 21.34 -1.33 15.47
C ARG A 93 21.34 -2.31 16.63
N THR A 94 20.96 -3.57 16.40
CA THR A 94 20.97 -4.55 17.49
C THR A 94 22.39 -4.87 18.00
N THR A 95 23.43 -4.52 17.25
CA THR A 95 24.83 -4.59 17.70
C THR A 95 25.30 -3.39 18.53
N ASP A 96 24.48 -2.35 18.72
CA ASP A 96 24.86 -1.17 19.50
C ASP A 96 25.04 -1.55 20.98
N PRO A 97 26.12 -1.10 21.66
CA PRO A 97 26.39 -1.48 23.05
C PRO A 97 25.26 -1.12 24.01
N THR A 98 24.55 -0.02 23.77
CA THR A 98 23.40 0.42 24.57
C THR A 98 22.23 -0.56 24.40
N HIS A 99 21.95 -1.02 23.18
CA HIS A 99 20.93 -2.03 22.92
C HIS A 99 21.27 -3.36 23.61
N VAL A 100 22.51 -3.82 23.47
CA VAL A 100 23.00 -5.05 24.13
C VAL A 100 22.79 -5.00 25.64
N ALA A 101 23.15 -3.88 26.28
CA ALA A 101 22.96 -3.69 27.72
C ALA A 101 21.48 -3.69 28.13
N SER A 102 20.61 -3.04 27.35
CA SER A 102 19.16 -3.06 27.59
C SER A 102 18.58 -4.47 27.45
N VAL A 103 18.99 -5.25 26.45
CA VAL A 103 18.55 -6.64 26.25
C VAL A 103 18.97 -7.51 27.43
N GLN A 104 20.22 -7.40 27.90
CA GLN A 104 20.70 -8.12 29.07
C GLN A 104 19.91 -7.73 30.34
N SER A 105 19.65 -6.44 30.54
CA SER A 105 18.84 -5.96 31.66
C SER A 105 17.40 -6.49 31.62
N PHE A 106 16.80 -6.55 30.42
CA PHE A 106 15.46 -7.09 30.21
C PHE A 106 15.42 -8.60 30.48
N LEU A 107 16.38 -9.36 29.94
CA LEU A 107 16.50 -10.80 30.18
C LEU A 107 16.64 -11.11 31.66
N GLN A 108 17.50 -10.38 32.38
CA GLN A 108 17.67 -10.57 33.83
C GLN A 108 16.36 -10.31 34.57
N LYS A 109 15.65 -9.24 34.22
CA LYS A 109 14.37 -8.89 34.86
C LYS A 109 13.31 -9.98 34.67
N VAL A 110 13.18 -10.53 33.46
CA VAL A 110 12.22 -11.61 33.15
C VAL A 110 12.65 -12.93 33.80
N TYR A 111 13.96 -13.19 33.89
CA TYR A 111 14.51 -14.34 34.61
C TYR A 111 14.19 -14.27 36.12
N ASP A 112 14.44 -13.12 36.75
CA ASP A 112 14.17 -12.88 38.17
C ASP A 112 12.66 -12.97 38.50
N ALA A 113 11.79 -12.70 37.53
CA ALA A 113 10.34 -12.90 37.64
C ALA A 113 9.91 -14.38 37.58
N GLY A 114 10.84 -15.31 37.30
CA GLY A 114 10.58 -16.74 37.17
C GLY A 114 9.94 -17.16 35.84
N ASP A 115 9.95 -16.26 34.84
CA ASP A 115 9.32 -16.50 33.54
C ASP A 115 10.27 -17.06 32.49
N ILE A 116 11.54 -17.27 32.84
CA ILE A 116 12.51 -18.00 32.01
C ILE A 116 12.85 -19.32 32.68
N TYR A 117 12.80 -20.41 31.93
CA TYR A 117 13.21 -21.73 32.41
C TYR A 117 14.08 -22.46 31.39
N PHE A 118 14.93 -23.35 31.88
CA PHE A 118 15.74 -24.22 31.05
C PHE A 118 14.98 -25.49 30.72
N GLY A 119 14.91 -25.85 29.44
CA GLY A 119 14.19 -27.01 28.95
C GLY A 119 14.90 -27.64 27.76
N GLU A 120 14.41 -28.79 27.31
CA GLU A 120 14.84 -29.43 26.07
C GLU A 120 13.68 -29.38 25.08
N PHE A 121 13.95 -28.93 23.86
CA PHE A 121 12.97 -28.88 22.80
C PHE A 121 13.58 -29.45 21.52
N GLY A 122 12.86 -30.40 20.94
CA GLY A 122 13.17 -31.03 19.67
C GLY A 122 12.13 -30.67 18.63
N GLY A 123 12.56 -30.14 17.49
CA GLY A 123 11.64 -29.78 16.40
C GLY A 123 12.32 -29.64 15.05
N HIS A 124 11.52 -29.53 13.99
CA HIS A 124 12.01 -29.33 12.64
C HIS A 124 12.33 -27.84 12.42
N TYR A 125 13.61 -27.47 12.48
CA TYR A 125 14.06 -26.09 12.29
C TYR A 125 14.21 -25.75 10.81
N CYS A 126 13.54 -24.67 10.38
CA CYS A 126 13.73 -24.11 9.05
C CYS A 126 14.67 -22.90 9.11
N TYR A 127 15.86 -23.01 8.56
CA TYR A 127 16.79 -21.88 8.44
C TYR A 127 16.23 -20.74 7.58
N GLY A 128 15.32 -21.01 6.63
CA GLY A 128 14.64 -19.99 5.84
C GLY A 128 13.69 -19.12 6.68
N CYS A 129 12.96 -19.70 7.63
CA CYS A 129 12.03 -18.97 8.51
C CYS A 129 12.66 -18.56 9.86
N GLU A 130 13.84 -19.10 10.19
CA GLU A 130 14.49 -19.00 11.50
C GLU A 130 13.61 -19.41 12.67
N ARG A 131 12.73 -20.39 12.43
CA ARG A 131 11.80 -20.90 13.45
C ARG A 131 11.70 -22.42 13.39
N PHE A 132 11.31 -22.99 14.51
CA PHE A 132 10.90 -24.38 14.59
C PHE A 132 9.49 -24.56 14.01
N TYR A 133 9.30 -25.68 13.32
CA TYR A 133 8.04 -26.18 12.82
C TYR A 133 7.72 -27.50 13.52
N THR A 134 6.45 -27.69 13.86
CA THR A 134 5.92 -28.99 14.25
C THR A 134 5.67 -29.86 13.01
N GLU A 135 5.60 -31.19 13.15
CA GLU A 135 5.29 -32.09 12.02
C GLU A 135 3.97 -31.73 11.31
N LYS A 136 2.99 -31.19 12.04
CA LYS A 136 1.68 -30.79 11.52
C LYS A 136 1.73 -29.53 10.65
N GLU A 137 2.71 -28.66 10.86
CA GLU A 137 2.89 -27.44 10.07
C GLU A 137 3.74 -27.68 8.81
N LEU A 138 4.32 -28.86 8.64
CA LEU A 138 5.09 -29.22 7.45
C LEU A 138 4.17 -29.73 6.35
N GLU A 139 4.31 -29.16 5.15
CA GLU A 139 3.59 -29.61 3.97
C GLU A 139 4.45 -30.64 3.24
N ASN A 140 4.05 -31.91 3.24
CA ASN A 140 4.83 -33.03 2.68
C ASN A 140 6.25 -33.13 3.26
N GLY A 141 6.44 -32.78 4.54
CA GLY A 141 7.75 -32.78 5.19
C GLY A 141 8.65 -31.58 4.81
N LEU A 142 8.11 -30.58 4.11
CA LEU A 142 8.80 -29.35 3.74
C LEU A 142 8.23 -28.15 4.51
N CYS A 143 9.06 -27.13 4.70
CA CYS A 143 8.62 -25.84 5.22
C CYS A 143 7.59 -25.20 4.25
N PRO A 144 6.40 -24.78 4.71
CA PRO A 144 5.34 -24.25 3.83
C PRO A 144 5.73 -22.95 3.11
N GLN A 145 6.62 -22.14 3.71
CA GLN A 145 7.07 -20.89 3.08
C GLN A 145 8.21 -21.07 2.07
N HIS A 146 9.21 -21.89 2.40
CA HIS A 146 10.45 -21.98 1.63
C HIS A 146 10.56 -23.26 0.78
N LEU A 147 9.61 -24.19 0.96
CA LEU A 147 9.58 -25.51 0.31
C LEU A 147 10.89 -26.30 0.45
N SER A 148 11.65 -26.00 1.51
CA SER A 148 12.90 -26.66 1.87
C SER A 148 12.68 -27.63 3.02
N LYS A 149 13.39 -28.77 3.02
CA LYS A 149 13.34 -29.73 4.12
C LYS A 149 13.95 -29.12 5.40
N PRO A 150 13.19 -28.96 6.50
CA PRO A 150 13.75 -28.48 7.76
C PRO A 150 14.55 -29.59 8.47
N GLU A 151 15.56 -29.20 9.24
CA GLU A 151 16.42 -30.13 9.99
C GLU A 151 15.83 -30.40 11.38
N PHE A 152 15.80 -31.66 11.81
CA PHE A 152 15.39 -31.97 13.18
C PHE A 152 16.53 -31.64 14.14
N ILE A 153 16.30 -30.71 15.05
CA ILE A 153 17.28 -30.26 16.05
C ILE A 153 16.63 -30.45 17.42
N SER A 154 17.31 -31.19 18.31
CA SER A 154 16.96 -31.30 19.73
C SER A 154 18.06 -30.68 20.57
N GLU A 155 17.72 -29.57 21.23
CA GLU A 155 18.67 -28.78 21.99
C GLU A 155 18.07 -28.33 23.31
N LYS A 156 18.93 -28.31 24.33
CA LYS A 156 18.61 -27.68 25.60
C LYS A 156 18.71 -26.17 25.43
N ASN A 157 17.62 -25.46 25.71
CA ASN A 157 17.50 -24.03 25.53
C ASN A 157 16.73 -23.41 26.70
N TYR A 158 16.81 -22.09 26.80
CA TYR A 158 15.96 -21.28 27.65
C TYR A 158 14.68 -20.91 26.94
N PHE A 159 13.57 -21.01 27.68
CA PHE A 159 12.21 -20.74 27.21
C PHE A 159 11.60 -19.64 28.04
N PHE A 160 10.90 -18.72 27.38
CA PHE A 160 10.01 -17.76 28.00
C PHE A 160 8.61 -18.36 28.16
N ARG A 161 8.06 -18.29 29.37
CA ARG A 161 6.71 -18.76 29.76
C ARG A 161 5.60 -17.92 29.15
N MET A 162 5.57 -17.81 27.82
CA MET A 162 4.60 -17.01 27.08
C MET A 162 3.17 -17.50 27.30
N SER A 163 2.97 -18.81 27.43
CA SER A 163 1.66 -19.44 27.64
C SER A 163 0.93 -18.89 28.87
N LYS A 164 1.66 -18.53 29.94
CA LYS A 164 1.15 -17.89 31.16
C LYS A 164 0.39 -16.60 30.89
N TYR A 165 0.74 -15.87 29.84
CA TYR A 165 0.23 -14.52 29.55
C TYR A 165 -0.87 -14.49 28.47
N LEU A 166 -1.10 -15.59 27.76
CA LEU A 166 -2.06 -15.63 26.65
C LEU A 166 -3.51 -15.29 27.08
N PRO A 167 -4.03 -15.77 28.22
CA PRO A 167 -5.38 -15.38 28.67
C PRO A 167 -5.51 -13.87 28.92
N TRP A 168 -4.49 -13.28 29.56
CA TRP A 168 -4.45 -11.83 29.78
C TRP A 168 -4.36 -11.06 28.46
N LEU A 169 -3.55 -11.54 27.51
CA LEU A 169 -3.40 -10.88 26.21
C LEU A 169 -4.72 -10.86 25.44
N LYS A 170 -5.46 -11.98 25.45
CA LYS A 170 -6.80 -12.05 24.85
C LYS A 170 -7.72 -10.98 25.44
N GLU A 171 -7.83 -10.93 26.77
CA GLU A 171 -8.65 -9.94 27.47
C GLU A 171 -8.20 -8.50 27.13
N HIS A 172 -6.88 -8.26 27.06
CA HIS A 172 -6.34 -6.95 26.71
C HIS A 172 -6.75 -6.51 25.30
N ILE A 173 -6.69 -7.40 24.30
CA ILE A 173 -7.10 -7.11 22.91
C ILE A 173 -8.61 -6.91 22.78
N GLU A 174 -9.41 -7.62 23.60
CA GLU A 174 -10.86 -7.44 23.66
C GLU A 174 -11.24 -6.07 24.25
N GLN A 175 -10.57 -5.66 25.33
CA GLN A 175 -10.81 -4.38 26.01
C GLN A 175 -10.23 -3.17 25.27
N ASN A 176 -9.30 -3.39 24.34
CA ASN A 176 -8.65 -2.33 23.57
C ASN A 176 -8.83 -2.59 22.06
N PRO A 177 -10.01 -2.29 21.47
CA PRO A 177 -10.31 -2.60 20.07
C PRO A 177 -9.32 -1.98 19.07
N THR A 178 -8.71 -0.85 19.43
CA THR A 178 -7.72 -0.17 18.60
C THR A 178 -6.28 -0.63 18.81
N PHE A 179 -6.02 -1.60 19.68
CA PHE A 179 -4.66 -2.06 19.98
C PHE A 179 -3.96 -2.66 18.75
N ILE A 180 -4.71 -3.32 17.86
CA ILE A 180 -4.23 -3.86 16.58
C ILE A 180 -5.13 -3.29 15.48
N ARG A 181 -4.52 -2.66 14.48
CA ARG A 181 -5.20 -2.00 13.37
C ARG A 181 -4.60 -2.47 12.04
N PRO A 182 -5.40 -2.62 10.97
CA PRO A 182 -6.87 -2.61 10.94
C PRO A 182 -7.50 -3.86 11.56
N GLU A 183 -8.83 -3.80 11.79
CA GLU A 183 -9.63 -4.80 12.53
C GLU A 183 -9.41 -6.25 12.06
N ARG A 184 -9.19 -6.48 10.76
CA ARG A 184 -8.92 -7.83 10.23
C ARG A 184 -7.79 -8.56 10.95
N TYR A 185 -6.72 -7.85 11.32
CA TYR A 185 -5.56 -8.45 11.97
C TYR A 185 -5.78 -8.64 13.47
N ARG A 186 -6.63 -7.80 14.08
CA ARG A 186 -7.12 -8.03 15.44
C ARG A 186 -7.89 -9.36 15.51
N THR A 187 -8.82 -9.58 14.58
CA THR A 187 -9.59 -10.84 14.49
C THR A 187 -8.68 -12.04 14.25
N GLU A 188 -7.68 -11.90 13.38
CA GLU A 188 -6.69 -12.95 13.13
C GLU A 188 -5.92 -13.34 14.40
N VAL A 189 -5.47 -12.35 15.18
CA VAL A 189 -4.74 -12.60 16.43
C VAL A 189 -5.65 -13.21 17.51
N LEU A 190 -6.90 -12.74 17.64
CA LEU A 190 -7.86 -13.33 18.58
C LEU A 190 -8.13 -14.81 18.24
N SER A 191 -8.35 -15.12 16.96
CA SER A 191 -8.52 -16.50 16.49
C SER A 191 -7.27 -17.36 16.78
N MET A 192 -6.08 -16.79 16.59
CA MET A 192 -4.81 -17.46 16.95
C MET A 192 -4.73 -17.78 18.45
N LEU A 193 -5.13 -16.85 19.32
CA LEU A 193 -5.15 -17.04 20.77
C LEU A 193 -6.18 -18.10 21.20
N GLU A 194 -7.34 -18.13 20.56
CA GLU A 194 -8.42 -19.09 20.83
C GLU A 194 -8.10 -20.51 20.37
N SER A 195 -7.27 -20.65 19.33
CA SER A 195 -6.87 -21.97 18.81
C SER A 195 -6.10 -22.83 19.82
N GLY A 196 -5.49 -22.20 20.85
CA GLY A 196 -4.63 -22.89 21.81
C GLY A 196 -3.31 -23.40 21.24
N ALA A 197 -2.96 -23.04 19.99
CA ALA A 197 -1.76 -23.53 19.30
C ALA A 197 -0.46 -22.78 19.68
N LEU A 198 -0.51 -21.86 20.65
CA LEU A 198 0.62 -21.05 21.07
C LEU A 198 1.33 -21.67 22.28
N GLU A 199 2.59 -22.05 22.08
CA GLU A 199 3.45 -22.64 23.10
C GLU A 199 4.44 -21.62 23.68
N ASP A 200 5.17 -22.02 24.72
CA ASP A 200 6.26 -21.23 25.28
C ASP A 200 7.35 -20.94 24.23
N LEU A 201 7.95 -19.76 24.30
CA LEU A 201 8.85 -19.26 23.27
C LEU A 201 10.29 -19.68 23.60
N CYS A 202 10.98 -20.35 22.68
CA CYS A 202 12.42 -20.60 22.79
C CYS A 202 13.20 -19.28 22.58
N ILE A 203 13.90 -18.81 23.60
CA ILE A 203 14.56 -17.49 23.61
C ILE A 203 16.09 -17.55 23.57
N SER A 204 16.68 -18.74 23.47
CA SER A 204 18.14 -18.88 23.41
C SER A 204 18.60 -19.85 22.34
N ARG A 205 19.89 -19.83 22.05
CA ARG A 205 20.64 -20.83 21.28
C ARG A 205 22.00 -21.08 21.92
N PRO A 206 22.50 -22.33 21.93
CA PRO A 206 23.82 -22.61 22.47
C PRO A 206 24.91 -22.03 21.57
N LYS A 207 25.98 -21.50 22.16
CA LYS A 207 27.13 -20.94 21.43
C LYS A 207 27.89 -21.96 20.59
N SER A 208 27.77 -23.24 20.90
CA SER A 208 28.27 -24.32 20.05
C SER A 208 27.63 -24.33 18.66
N ARG A 209 26.42 -23.76 18.51
CA ARG A 209 25.70 -23.64 17.25
C ARG A 209 25.77 -22.23 16.67
N LEU A 210 25.54 -21.20 17.50
CA LEU A 210 25.48 -19.81 17.06
C LEU A 210 26.24 -18.91 18.02
N THR A 211 27.35 -18.34 17.54
CA THR A 211 28.17 -17.39 18.32
C THR A 211 27.76 -15.93 18.10
N TRP A 212 27.01 -15.63 17.03
CA TRP A 212 26.62 -14.28 16.64
C TRP A 212 25.24 -13.89 17.22
N GLY A 213 25.25 -13.40 18.46
CA GLY A 213 24.08 -12.93 19.19
C GLY A 213 24.45 -12.37 20.58
N ILE A 214 23.46 -11.87 21.32
CA ILE A 214 23.67 -11.25 22.64
C ILE A 214 23.72 -12.35 23.71
N GLU A 215 24.79 -12.38 24.52
CA GLU A 215 24.92 -13.36 25.62
C GLU A 215 23.82 -13.18 26.68
N LEU A 216 23.29 -14.30 27.20
CA LEU A 216 22.38 -14.25 28.34
C LEU A 216 23.16 -13.84 29.60
N PRO A 217 22.62 -12.94 30.44
CA PRO A 217 23.34 -12.44 31.62
C PRO A 217 23.58 -13.51 32.69
N PHE A 218 22.74 -14.54 32.75
CA PHE A 218 22.79 -15.64 33.73
C PHE A 218 23.41 -16.93 33.18
N ASP A 219 23.66 -17.03 31.86
CA ASP A 219 24.31 -18.20 31.25
C ASP A 219 25.07 -17.82 29.98
N LYS A 220 26.40 -17.76 30.09
CA LYS A 220 27.28 -17.32 29.01
C LYS A 220 27.50 -18.35 27.93
N ASP A 221 27.04 -19.59 28.09
CA ASP A 221 27.14 -20.62 27.04
C ASP A 221 26.02 -20.47 25.99
N TYR A 222 25.12 -19.51 26.19
CA TYR A 222 23.96 -19.24 25.35
C TYR A 222 23.92 -17.80 24.84
N VAL A 223 23.35 -17.63 23.65
CA VAL A 223 22.99 -16.34 23.07
C VAL A 223 21.47 -16.22 22.94
N CYS A 224 20.96 -15.00 23.06
CA CYS A 224 19.57 -14.64 22.89
C CYS A 224 19.10 -14.91 21.46
N TYR A 225 17.88 -15.43 21.34
CA TYR A 225 17.20 -15.63 20.07
C TYR A 225 16.72 -14.29 19.52
N VAL A 226 16.93 -14.11 18.22
CA VAL A 226 16.75 -12.87 17.46
C VAL A 226 15.46 -12.12 17.81
N TRP A 227 14.28 -12.77 17.80
CA TRP A 227 13.03 -12.06 18.09
C TRP A 227 12.96 -11.46 19.50
N PHE A 228 13.57 -12.11 20.49
CA PHE A 228 13.55 -11.61 21.86
C PHE A 228 14.49 -10.42 22.04
N ASP A 229 15.60 -10.35 21.31
CA ASP A 229 16.45 -9.15 21.28
C ASP A 229 15.84 -8.04 20.41
N ALA A 230 15.38 -8.40 19.21
CA ALA A 230 14.94 -7.47 18.19
C ALA A 230 13.76 -6.64 18.69
N LEU A 231 12.79 -7.24 19.37
CA LEU A 231 11.62 -6.52 19.89
C LEU A 231 11.97 -5.49 20.98
N ILE A 232 13.09 -5.66 21.69
CA ILE A 232 13.55 -4.73 22.73
C ILE A 232 14.12 -3.43 22.11
N ASN A 233 14.37 -3.39 20.80
CA ASN A 233 14.83 -2.18 20.09
C ASN A 233 13.94 -0.96 20.40
N TYR A 234 12.63 -1.17 20.52
CA TYR A 234 11.63 -0.11 20.70
C TYR A 234 11.80 0.68 21.99
N ILE A 235 12.29 0.04 23.05
CA ILE A 235 12.51 0.68 24.36
C ILE A 235 13.98 0.96 24.63
N SER A 236 14.89 0.13 24.11
CA SER A 236 16.33 0.36 24.23
C SER A 236 16.78 1.61 23.45
N ALA A 237 16.15 1.89 22.30
CA ALA A 237 16.38 3.13 21.57
C ALA A 237 15.92 4.38 22.34
N LEU A 238 15.04 4.23 23.34
CA LEU A 238 14.64 5.29 24.27
C LEU A 238 15.50 5.33 25.55
N GLY A 239 16.51 4.46 25.65
CA GLY A 239 17.43 4.39 26.79
C GLY A 239 16.90 3.58 27.98
N TRP A 240 15.87 2.75 27.82
CA TRP A 240 15.41 1.87 28.90
C TRP A 240 16.55 1.00 29.46
N PRO A 241 16.70 0.84 30.79
CA PRO A 241 15.75 1.24 31.84
C PRO A 241 15.89 2.68 32.37
N ASP A 242 17.02 3.35 32.17
CA ASP A 242 17.37 4.59 32.91
C ASP A 242 17.23 5.89 32.09
N GLY A 243 16.85 5.80 30.81
CA GLY A 243 16.78 6.91 29.87
C GLY A 243 15.53 7.77 30.03
N ALA A 244 15.71 9.10 30.10
CA ALA A 244 14.61 10.07 30.21
C ALA A 244 13.63 10.03 29.03
N ASP A 245 14.08 9.61 27.84
CA ASP A 245 13.22 9.49 26.67
C ASP A 245 12.23 8.33 26.80
N PHE A 246 12.56 7.29 27.57
CA PHE A 246 11.62 6.21 27.84
C PHE A 246 10.39 6.75 28.59
N GLU A 247 10.60 7.55 29.63
CA GLU A 247 9.51 8.19 30.38
C GLU A 247 8.72 9.20 29.54
N ARG A 248 9.38 9.90 28.61
CA ARG A 248 8.78 10.95 27.78
C ARG A 248 7.94 10.39 26.62
N TYR A 249 8.44 9.35 25.95
CA TYR A 249 7.89 8.89 24.67
C TYR A 249 7.21 7.51 24.74
N TRP A 250 7.52 6.65 25.72
CA TRP A 250 6.82 5.37 25.87
C TRP A 250 5.49 5.56 26.64
N PRO A 251 4.37 4.98 26.18
CA PRO A 251 4.20 4.04 25.06
C PRO A 251 4.01 4.70 23.69
N GLY A 252 4.57 4.06 22.65
CA GLY A 252 4.44 4.48 21.24
C GLY A 252 3.57 3.58 20.36
N GLU A 253 3.69 3.76 19.06
CA GLU A 253 3.01 2.99 18.01
C GLU A 253 4.00 2.27 17.10
N HIS A 254 3.60 1.09 16.62
CA HIS A 254 4.43 0.23 15.78
C HIS A 254 3.79 0.05 14.41
N LEU A 255 4.52 0.31 13.33
CA LEU A 255 4.14 -0.11 11.98
C LEU A 255 4.81 -1.43 11.64
N VAL A 256 4.06 -2.39 11.11
CA VAL A 256 4.61 -3.68 10.67
C VAL A 256 3.92 -4.22 9.42
N ALA A 257 4.63 -5.07 8.67
CA ALA A 257 4.01 -5.90 7.64
C ALA A 257 3.34 -7.13 8.28
N LYS A 258 2.36 -7.71 7.58
CA LYS A 258 1.60 -8.87 8.08
C LYS A 258 2.42 -10.14 8.35
N ASP A 259 3.62 -10.33 7.78
CA ASP A 259 4.47 -11.51 8.08
C ASP A 259 4.97 -11.53 9.52
N ILE A 260 5.12 -10.37 10.14
CA ILE A 260 5.65 -10.22 11.49
C ILE A 260 4.57 -9.81 12.49
N LEU A 261 3.30 -10.08 12.15
CA LEU A 261 2.14 -9.86 13.03
C LEU A 261 2.28 -10.60 14.35
N LYS A 262 2.54 -11.91 14.32
CA LYS A 262 2.63 -12.75 15.53
C LYS A 262 3.71 -12.27 16.52
N PRO A 263 4.96 -11.98 16.09
CA PRO A 263 5.95 -11.40 16.99
C PRO A 263 5.51 -10.11 17.69
N HIS A 264 4.81 -9.22 16.99
CA HIS A 264 4.43 -7.92 17.54
C HIS A 264 3.11 -7.95 18.33
N ALA A 265 2.16 -8.79 17.93
CA ALA A 265 0.84 -8.87 18.56
C ALA A 265 0.78 -9.89 19.70
N VAL A 266 1.75 -10.82 19.78
CA VAL A 266 1.78 -11.88 20.81
C VAL A 266 3.06 -11.85 21.63
N PHE A 267 4.24 -11.95 20.99
CA PHE A 267 5.50 -12.09 21.74
C PHE A 267 5.80 -10.80 22.49
N TRP A 268 5.78 -9.67 21.79
CA TRP A 268 6.09 -8.38 22.37
C TRP A 268 5.20 -7.98 23.56
N PRO A 269 3.85 -8.03 23.48
CA PRO A 269 3.01 -7.62 24.60
C PRO A 269 3.15 -8.55 25.81
N THR A 270 3.36 -9.85 25.60
CA THR A 270 3.61 -10.81 26.69
C THR A 270 4.98 -10.59 27.34
N MET A 271 6.01 -10.26 26.55
CA MET A 271 7.32 -9.84 27.05
C MET A 271 7.20 -8.58 27.92
N LEU A 272 6.54 -7.53 27.41
CA LEU A 272 6.28 -6.28 28.16
C LEU A 272 5.54 -6.56 29.47
N LYS A 273 4.52 -7.44 29.44
CA LYS A 273 3.74 -7.81 30.61
C LYS A 273 4.57 -8.54 31.66
N SER A 274 5.42 -9.48 31.26
CA SER A 274 6.34 -10.18 32.17
C SER A 274 7.37 -9.23 32.78
N ALA A 275 7.92 -8.32 31.98
CA ALA A 275 8.82 -7.26 32.46
C ALA A 275 8.13 -6.16 33.28
N GLY A 276 6.80 -6.19 33.44
CA GLY A 276 6.05 -5.18 34.19
C GLY A 276 6.05 -3.79 33.54
N LEU A 277 6.20 -3.72 32.21
CA LEU A 277 6.24 -2.46 31.45
C LEU A 277 4.86 -2.13 30.85
N PRO A 278 4.56 -0.83 30.62
CA PRO A 278 3.36 -0.42 29.90
C PRO A 278 3.32 -1.00 28.48
N GLN A 279 2.12 -1.33 27.99
CA GLN A 279 1.90 -1.79 26.62
C GLN A 279 2.00 -0.63 25.62
N TYR A 280 2.38 -0.92 24.38
CA TYR A 280 2.33 0.05 23.29
C TYR A 280 0.88 0.47 22.97
N ARG A 281 0.69 1.58 22.26
CA ARG A 281 -0.64 2.13 21.97
C ARG A 281 -1.34 1.38 20.83
N HIS A 282 -0.69 1.33 19.67
CA HIS A 282 -1.25 0.71 18.45
C HIS A 282 -0.19 -0.12 17.72
N LEU A 283 -0.60 -1.30 17.25
CA LEU A 283 0.09 -2.08 16.23
C LEU A 283 -0.64 -1.89 14.90
N ASN A 284 -0.02 -1.14 14.00
CA ASN A 284 -0.54 -0.79 12.69
C ASN A 284 0.05 -1.72 11.63
N VAL A 285 -0.78 -2.59 11.06
CA VAL A 285 -0.37 -3.71 10.21
C VAL A 285 -0.74 -3.46 8.76
N HIS A 286 0.23 -3.52 7.85
CA HIS A 286 0.00 -3.36 6.42
C HIS A 286 0.19 -4.66 5.63
N GLY A 287 -0.37 -4.70 4.42
CA GLY A 287 -0.19 -5.80 3.48
C GLY A 287 1.12 -5.73 2.71
N TYR A 288 1.27 -6.58 1.70
CA TYR A 288 2.46 -6.61 0.86
C TYR A 288 2.33 -5.73 -0.37
N TRP A 289 3.47 -5.23 -0.83
CA TRP A 289 3.65 -4.83 -2.21
C TRP A 289 3.98 -6.07 -3.06
N LEU A 290 3.13 -6.32 -4.05
CA LEU A 290 3.28 -7.40 -5.03
C LEU A 290 3.82 -6.84 -6.34
N VAL A 291 4.60 -7.63 -7.07
CA VAL A 291 5.06 -7.29 -8.42
C VAL A 291 4.66 -8.44 -9.33
N ARG A 292 3.84 -8.15 -10.35
CA ARG A 292 3.20 -9.18 -11.19
C ARG A 292 2.43 -10.21 -10.34
N ASP A 293 1.65 -9.70 -9.39
CA ASP A 293 0.82 -10.47 -8.44
C ASP A 293 1.58 -11.52 -7.59
N THR A 294 2.90 -11.36 -7.46
CA THR A 294 3.75 -12.23 -6.64
C THR A 294 4.54 -11.43 -5.62
N LYS A 295 4.85 -12.04 -4.47
CA LYS A 295 5.73 -11.44 -3.45
C LYS A 295 7.11 -11.21 -4.08
N MET A 296 7.71 -10.05 -3.82
CA MET A 296 9.06 -9.76 -4.28
C MET A 296 10.06 -10.78 -3.73
N SER A 297 10.91 -11.31 -4.60
CA SER A 297 12.02 -12.17 -4.20
C SER A 297 13.19 -12.03 -5.17
N LYS A 298 14.42 -12.19 -4.64
CA LYS A 298 15.64 -12.14 -5.46
C LYS A 298 15.66 -13.25 -6.52
N SER A 299 15.11 -14.44 -6.21
CA SER A 299 15.07 -15.58 -7.12
C SER A 299 14.17 -15.35 -8.33
N LEU A 300 13.07 -14.60 -8.18
CA LEU A 300 12.16 -14.25 -9.28
C LEU A 300 12.63 -13.02 -10.08
N GLY A 301 13.68 -12.32 -9.62
CA GLY A 301 14.19 -11.12 -10.29
C GLY A 301 13.18 -9.97 -10.36
N ASN A 302 12.15 -9.98 -9.51
CA ASN A 302 11.05 -8.99 -9.48
C ASN A 302 11.21 -7.95 -8.36
N VAL A 303 12.41 -7.81 -7.79
CA VAL A 303 12.68 -6.87 -6.70
C VAL A 303 12.72 -5.45 -7.25
N VAL A 304 11.90 -4.57 -6.67
CA VAL A 304 11.92 -3.14 -6.99
C VAL A 304 12.89 -2.44 -6.03
N GLU A 305 13.93 -1.83 -6.58
CA GLU A 305 14.91 -1.04 -5.82
C GLU A 305 14.39 0.40 -5.59
N PRO A 306 14.15 0.81 -4.33
CA PRO A 306 13.54 2.11 -4.02
C PRO A 306 14.37 3.30 -4.49
N GLU A 307 15.69 3.16 -4.44
CA GLU A 307 16.61 4.21 -4.88
C GLU A 307 16.49 4.47 -6.39
N GLU A 308 16.36 3.40 -7.19
CA GLU A 308 16.16 3.54 -8.64
C GLU A 308 14.85 4.27 -8.93
N MET A 309 13.78 3.95 -8.20
CA MET A 309 12.48 4.61 -8.35
C MET A 309 12.57 6.10 -8.01
N ALA A 310 13.23 6.45 -6.91
CA ALA A 310 13.43 7.84 -6.51
C ALA A 310 14.29 8.63 -7.51
N GLN A 311 15.33 8.02 -8.08
CA GLN A 311 16.15 8.65 -9.11
C GLN A 311 15.40 8.86 -10.42
N ARG A 312 14.57 7.88 -10.83
CA ARG A 312 13.83 7.93 -12.10
C ARG A 312 12.61 8.85 -12.06
N PHE A 313 11.88 8.84 -10.94
CA PHE A 313 10.56 9.47 -10.85
C PHE A 313 10.48 10.60 -9.82
N GLY A 314 11.51 10.77 -8.99
CA GLY A 314 11.52 11.70 -7.87
C GLY A 314 10.96 11.07 -6.59
N ALA A 315 11.58 11.38 -5.45
CA ALA A 315 11.21 10.82 -4.15
C ALA A 315 9.77 11.19 -3.75
N ASP A 316 9.36 12.46 -3.83
CA ASP A 316 7.98 12.88 -3.49
C ASP A 316 6.91 12.14 -4.30
N ALA A 317 7.11 12.03 -5.61
CA ALA A 317 6.18 11.34 -6.51
C ALA A 317 6.04 9.86 -6.15
N PHE A 318 7.18 9.22 -5.83
CA PHE A 318 7.20 7.84 -5.37
C PHE A 318 6.52 7.68 -4.00
N ARG A 319 6.81 8.55 -3.03
CA ARG A 319 6.16 8.56 -1.71
C ARG A 319 4.64 8.74 -1.82
N TYR A 320 4.20 9.71 -2.64
CA TYR A 320 2.79 9.93 -2.91
C TYR A 320 2.12 8.68 -3.46
N PHE A 321 2.71 8.04 -4.47
CA PHE A 321 2.19 6.80 -5.03
C PHE A 321 2.02 5.71 -3.97
N LEU A 322 3.02 5.51 -3.10
CA LEU A 322 2.98 4.50 -2.05
C LEU A 322 1.80 4.68 -1.09
N LEU A 323 1.55 5.92 -0.63
CA LEU A 323 0.43 6.21 0.28
C LEU A 323 -0.92 6.31 -0.43
N ARG A 324 -0.94 6.69 -1.71
CA ARG A 324 -2.18 6.89 -2.48
C ARG A 324 -2.75 5.60 -3.04
N GLU A 325 -1.89 4.67 -3.47
CA GLU A 325 -2.30 3.46 -4.20
C GLU A 325 -2.67 2.32 -3.26
N MET A 326 -1.92 2.11 -2.17
CA MET A 326 -2.22 1.05 -1.20
C MET A 326 -3.33 1.46 -0.24
N HIS A 327 -4.37 0.62 -0.16
CA HIS A 327 -5.31 0.63 0.96
C HIS A 327 -4.62 -0.02 2.16
N PHE A 328 -4.32 0.74 3.21
CA PHE A 328 -3.52 0.25 4.34
C PHE A 328 -4.14 -1.02 4.96
N GLY A 329 -3.32 -2.07 5.10
CA GLY A 329 -3.77 -3.39 5.56
C GLY A 329 -4.27 -4.34 4.46
N ALA A 330 -4.32 -3.90 3.20
CA ALA A 330 -4.48 -4.77 2.05
C ALA A 330 -3.15 -4.94 1.30
N ASP A 331 -3.06 -5.99 0.49
CA ASP A 331 -1.96 -6.12 -0.47
C ASP A 331 -2.23 -5.20 -1.66
N ALA A 332 -1.18 -4.66 -2.26
CA ALA A 332 -1.25 -3.80 -3.44
C ALA A 332 -0.20 -4.20 -4.47
N SER A 333 -0.51 -4.07 -5.76
CA SER A 333 0.40 -4.39 -6.85
C SER A 333 1.16 -3.14 -7.31
N PHE A 334 2.48 -3.29 -7.50
CA PHE A 334 3.35 -2.25 -8.03
C PHE A 334 3.60 -2.47 -9.53
N SER A 335 3.48 -1.40 -10.31
CA SER A 335 3.98 -1.32 -11.68
C SER A 335 4.45 0.09 -12.03
N ASP A 336 5.43 0.20 -12.92
CA ASP A 336 5.92 1.48 -13.42
C ASP A 336 4.79 2.24 -14.14
N GLU A 337 3.89 1.53 -14.82
CA GLU A 337 2.74 2.12 -15.50
C GLU A 337 1.76 2.75 -14.52
N ALA A 338 1.48 2.10 -13.37
CA ALA A 338 0.60 2.65 -12.35
C ALA A 338 1.23 3.89 -11.71
N LEU A 339 2.53 3.85 -11.41
CA LEU A 339 3.27 4.98 -10.87
C LEU A 339 3.24 6.17 -11.84
N VAL A 340 3.60 5.96 -13.11
CA VAL A 340 3.56 7.03 -14.13
C VAL A 340 2.14 7.53 -14.35
N GLY A 341 1.14 6.65 -14.30
CA GLY A 341 -0.27 7.01 -14.36
C GLY A 341 -0.66 8.01 -13.26
N ARG A 342 -0.30 7.72 -12.00
CA ARG A 342 -0.54 8.61 -10.86
C ARG A 342 0.22 9.92 -10.97
N ILE A 343 1.50 9.89 -11.37
CA ILE A 343 2.29 11.11 -11.54
C ILE A 343 1.64 12.02 -12.58
N ASN A 344 1.26 11.47 -13.74
CA ASN A 344 0.71 12.26 -14.82
C ASN A 344 -0.70 12.77 -14.50
N ALA A 345 -1.59 11.92 -13.99
CA ALA A 345 -2.97 12.31 -13.70
C ALA A 345 -3.05 13.21 -12.47
N ASP A 346 -2.56 12.74 -11.34
CA ASP A 346 -2.77 13.41 -10.06
C ASP A 346 -1.82 14.61 -9.93
N LEU A 347 -0.51 14.37 -10.08
CA LEU A 347 0.50 15.39 -9.75
C LEU A 347 0.68 16.42 -10.86
N ALA A 348 0.80 15.99 -12.12
CA ALA A 348 1.05 16.91 -13.24
C ALA A 348 -0.25 17.60 -13.72
N ASN A 349 -1.29 16.84 -14.06
CA ASN A 349 -2.49 17.38 -14.70
C ASN A 349 -3.43 18.10 -13.73
N ASP A 350 -3.56 17.63 -12.49
CA ASP A 350 -4.47 18.25 -11.52
C ASP A 350 -3.74 19.29 -10.66
N LEU A 351 -2.79 18.84 -9.83
CA LEU A 351 -2.13 19.71 -8.83
C LEU A 351 -1.14 20.70 -9.48
N GLY A 352 -0.23 20.22 -10.32
CA GLY A 352 0.79 21.03 -10.98
C GLY A 352 0.18 22.06 -11.93
N ASN A 353 -0.81 21.66 -12.73
CA ASN A 353 -1.58 22.55 -13.59
C ASN A 353 -2.31 23.66 -12.80
N LEU A 354 -2.93 23.32 -11.66
CA LEU A 354 -3.58 24.30 -10.80
C LEU A 354 -2.59 25.38 -10.36
N PHE A 355 -1.43 24.98 -9.81
CA PHE A 355 -0.38 25.90 -9.40
C PHE A 355 0.13 26.77 -10.56
N SER A 356 0.40 26.15 -11.71
CA SER A 356 0.87 26.85 -12.91
C SER A 356 -0.12 27.92 -13.37
N ARG A 357 -1.42 27.58 -13.49
CA ARG A 357 -2.48 28.50 -13.94
C ARG A 357 -2.69 29.65 -12.97
N VAL A 358 -2.86 29.36 -11.69
CA VAL A 358 -3.22 30.37 -10.68
C VAL A 358 -2.07 31.34 -10.44
N LEU A 359 -0.82 30.87 -10.35
CA LEU A 359 0.34 31.75 -10.18
C LEU A 359 0.56 32.64 -11.41
N SER A 360 0.46 32.08 -12.63
CA SER A 360 0.58 32.87 -13.86
C SER A 360 -0.49 33.95 -13.98
N MET A 361 -1.74 33.66 -13.58
CA MET A 361 -2.82 34.66 -13.54
C MET A 361 -2.56 35.71 -12.47
N THR A 362 -2.06 35.32 -11.30
CA THR A 362 -1.70 36.27 -10.22
C THR A 362 -0.57 37.19 -10.66
N ALA A 363 0.45 36.67 -11.34
CA ALA A 363 1.51 37.45 -11.95
C ALA A 363 0.97 38.48 -12.93
N LYS A 364 0.12 38.02 -13.86
CA LYS A 364 -0.44 38.85 -14.92
C LYS A 364 -1.39 39.94 -14.43
N TYR A 365 -2.25 39.63 -13.46
CA TYR A 365 -3.36 40.52 -13.06
C TYR A 365 -3.04 41.34 -11.82
N PHE A 366 -2.14 40.87 -10.95
CA PHE A 366 -1.83 41.47 -9.66
C PHE A 366 -0.32 41.66 -9.42
N GLY A 367 0.53 41.46 -10.42
CA GLY A 367 1.98 41.69 -10.29
C GLY A 367 2.64 40.77 -9.27
N SER A 368 2.20 39.52 -9.21
CA SER A 368 2.73 38.48 -8.30
C SER A 368 2.55 38.82 -6.83
N ARG A 369 1.43 39.46 -6.51
CA ARG A 369 1.02 39.81 -5.14
C ARG A 369 -0.33 39.19 -4.84
N VAL A 370 -0.47 38.62 -3.65
CA VAL A 370 -1.76 38.12 -3.16
C VAL A 370 -2.76 39.28 -3.11
N PRO A 371 -3.90 39.22 -3.83
CA PRO A 371 -4.88 40.29 -3.80
C PRO A 371 -5.68 40.30 -2.49
N ALA A 372 -6.19 41.47 -2.09
CA ALA A 372 -7.10 41.57 -0.95
C ALA A 372 -8.52 41.16 -1.39
N PRO A 373 -9.13 40.13 -0.77
CA PRO A 373 -10.48 39.72 -1.13
C PRO A 373 -11.50 40.80 -0.75
N LYS A 374 -12.63 40.82 -1.45
CA LYS A 374 -13.82 41.61 -1.13
C LYS A 374 -14.91 40.69 -0.57
N GLN A 375 -16.16 40.90 -0.95
CA GLN A 375 -17.26 40.06 -0.50
C GLN A 375 -17.18 38.66 -1.15
N PHE A 376 -17.46 37.64 -0.34
CA PHE A 376 -17.54 36.25 -0.76
C PHE A 376 -18.94 35.94 -1.27
N ASP A 377 -19.05 35.37 -2.45
CA ASP A 377 -20.29 34.83 -2.99
C ASP A 377 -20.54 33.38 -2.55
N GLU A 378 -21.63 32.79 -3.02
CA GLU A 378 -22.00 31.41 -2.70
C GLU A 378 -20.96 30.38 -3.19
N ALA A 379 -20.34 30.62 -4.35
CA ALA A 379 -19.34 29.73 -4.90
C ALA A 379 -18.03 29.78 -4.09
N ASP A 380 -17.65 30.96 -3.57
CA ASP A 380 -16.48 31.13 -2.71
C ASP A 380 -16.65 30.38 -1.39
N LYS A 381 -17.82 30.54 -0.77
CA LYS A 381 -18.16 29.88 0.49
C LYS A 381 -18.21 28.36 0.34
N ALA A 382 -18.73 27.87 -0.79
CA ALA A 382 -18.69 26.44 -1.09
C ALA A 382 -17.25 25.89 -1.17
N ILE A 383 -16.29 26.66 -1.70
CA ILE A 383 -14.87 26.27 -1.71
C ILE A 383 -14.26 26.34 -0.31
N GLU A 384 -14.60 27.36 0.49
CA GLU A 384 -14.18 27.46 1.89
C GLU A 384 -14.66 26.25 2.71
N ASP A 385 -15.95 25.90 2.62
CA ASP A 385 -16.55 24.75 3.30
C ASP A 385 -15.94 23.41 2.84
N LEU A 386 -15.71 23.26 1.54
CA LEU A 386 -15.05 22.08 0.99
C LEU A 386 -13.60 21.98 1.46
N CYS A 387 -12.88 23.10 1.53
CA CYS A 387 -11.51 23.13 2.03
C CYS A 387 -11.46 22.68 3.50
N ALA A 388 -12.31 23.25 4.35
CA ALA A 388 -12.43 22.85 5.76
C ALA A 388 -12.77 21.36 5.90
N THR A 389 -13.68 20.85 5.05
CA THR A 389 -14.08 19.44 5.03
C THR A 389 -12.94 18.53 4.59
N ALA A 390 -12.22 18.87 3.52
CA ALA A 390 -11.08 18.11 3.01
C ALA A 390 -9.96 18.03 4.04
N MET A 391 -9.64 19.13 4.73
CA MET A 391 -8.65 19.14 5.81
C MET A 391 -9.08 18.27 7.00
N ARG A 392 -10.39 18.28 7.34
CA ARG A 392 -10.96 17.45 8.41
C ARG A 392 -10.89 15.97 8.10
N ASN A 393 -11.33 15.61 6.91
CA ASN A 393 -11.28 14.24 6.43
C ASN A 393 -9.83 13.77 6.35
N PHE A 394 -8.92 14.58 5.81
CA PHE A 394 -7.49 14.28 5.80
C PHE A 394 -6.97 14.00 7.21
N SER A 395 -7.17 14.91 8.17
CA SER A 395 -6.65 14.76 9.53
C SER A 395 -7.22 13.51 10.22
N GLN A 396 -8.53 13.27 10.12
CA GLN A 396 -9.19 12.12 10.74
C GLN A 396 -8.78 10.79 10.09
N LEU A 397 -8.72 10.72 8.76
CA LEU A 397 -8.40 9.49 8.03
C LEU A 397 -6.91 9.18 8.13
N PHE A 398 -6.05 10.18 7.95
CA PHE A 398 -4.60 10.03 7.99
C PHE A 398 -4.12 9.60 9.38
N GLY A 399 -4.61 10.25 10.45
CA GLY A 399 -4.30 9.85 11.83
C GLY A 399 -4.82 8.45 12.21
N ASN A 400 -5.81 7.93 11.47
CA ASN A 400 -6.33 6.57 11.60
C ASN A 400 -5.76 5.60 10.54
N VAL A 401 -4.59 5.91 9.98
CA VAL A 401 -3.85 5.11 8.98
C VAL A 401 -4.63 4.80 7.69
N GLN A 402 -5.68 5.58 7.38
CA GLN A 402 -6.45 5.52 6.13
C GLN A 402 -5.90 6.52 5.09
N PHE A 403 -4.63 6.32 4.72
CA PHE A 403 -3.85 7.28 3.92
C PHE A 403 -4.46 7.57 2.55
N ALA A 404 -4.84 6.54 1.80
CA ALA A 404 -5.38 6.68 0.45
C ALA A 404 -6.68 7.49 0.44
N GLN A 405 -7.57 7.26 1.42
CA GLN A 405 -8.83 7.99 1.56
C GLN A 405 -8.58 9.44 2.01
N GLY A 406 -7.66 9.65 2.95
CA GLY A 406 -7.26 11.00 3.38
C GLY A 406 -6.71 11.83 2.22
N LEU A 407 -5.86 11.24 1.38
CA LEU A 407 -5.32 11.89 0.18
C LEU A 407 -6.38 12.12 -0.89
N GLU A 408 -7.32 11.19 -1.09
CA GLU A 408 -8.41 11.38 -2.04
C GLU A 408 -9.31 12.57 -1.68
N SER A 409 -9.57 12.80 -0.39
CA SER A 409 -10.36 13.97 0.03
C SER A 409 -9.67 15.29 -0.30
N LEU A 410 -8.33 15.34 -0.27
CA LEU A 410 -7.58 16.51 -0.77
C LEU A 410 -7.67 16.62 -2.31
N TRP A 411 -7.72 15.49 -3.02
CA TRP A 411 -7.87 15.49 -4.47
C TRP A 411 -9.26 15.94 -4.94
N GLU A 412 -10.31 15.65 -4.17
CA GLU A 412 -11.64 16.24 -4.37
C GLU A 412 -11.58 17.78 -4.34
N LEU A 413 -10.87 18.35 -3.36
CA LEU A 413 -10.62 19.79 -3.29
C LEU A 413 -9.83 20.28 -4.51
N VAL A 414 -8.72 19.63 -4.89
CA VAL A 414 -7.90 20.03 -6.05
C VAL A 414 -8.72 20.07 -7.35
N ARG A 415 -9.55 19.05 -7.60
CA ARG A 415 -10.43 19.01 -8.77
C ARG A 415 -11.51 20.11 -8.70
N ALA A 416 -12.07 20.36 -7.51
CA ALA A 416 -13.02 21.44 -7.32
C ALA A 416 -12.39 22.82 -7.57
N LEU A 417 -11.14 23.05 -7.16
CA LEU A 417 -10.41 24.28 -7.43
C LEU A 417 -10.14 24.48 -8.93
N ASN A 418 -9.73 23.43 -9.66
CA ASN A 418 -9.60 23.50 -11.12
C ASN A 418 -10.93 23.86 -11.79
N LYS A 419 -12.03 23.23 -11.39
CA LYS A 419 -13.38 23.56 -11.87
C LYS A 419 -13.79 24.99 -11.50
N TYR A 420 -13.43 25.44 -10.30
CA TYR A 420 -13.72 26.79 -9.83
C TYR A 420 -13.01 27.85 -10.70
N VAL A 421 -11.73 27.63 -11.07
CA VAL A 421 -11.03 28.46 -12.06
C VAL A 421 -11.82 28.57 -13.37
N ASP A 422 -12.31 27.44 -13.88
CA ASP A 422 -13.02 27.40 -15.17
C ASP A 422 -14.38 28.10 -15.10
N SER A 423 -15.13 27.88 -14.00
CA SER A 423 -16.46 28.46 -13.81
C SER A 423 -16.44 29.96 -13.54
N GLN A 424 -15.46 30.45 -12.76
CA GLN A 424 -15.31 31.88 -12.46
C GLN A 424 -14.65 32.65 -13.60
N ALA A 425 -13.97 31.94 -14.52
CA ALA A 425 -13.30 32.49 -15.68
C ALA A 425 -12.52 33.80 -15.39
N PRO A 426 -11.44 33.77 -14.58
CA PRO A 426 -10.67 34.97 -14.20
C PRO A 426 -10.24 35.84 -15.39
N TRP A 427 -9.95 35.23 -16.54
CA TRP A 427 -9.61 35.92 -17.77
C TRP A 427 -10.75 36.78 -18.33
N ALA A 428 -12.00 36.37 -18.14
CA ALA A 428 -13.17 37.14 -18.55
C ALA A 428 -13.43 38.29 -17.57
N LEU A 429 -13.33 38.04 -16.26
CA LEU A 429 -13.44 39.07 -15.22
C LEU A 429 -12.43 40.20 -15.44
N HIS A 430 -11.18 39.85 -15.73
CA HIS A 430 -10.14 40.83 -16.05
C HIS A 430 -10.49 41.65 -17.30
N LYS A 431 -10.94 41.02 -18.39
CA LYS A 431 -11.34 41.72 -19.63
C LYS A 431 -12.52 42.67 -19.42
N GLN A 432 -13.43 42.33 -18.51
CA GLN A 432 -14.59 43.15 -18.15
C GLN A 432 -14.24 44.27 -17.15
N GLY A 433 -13.02 44.29 -16.60
CA GLY A 433 -12.60 45.24 -15.58
C GLY A 433 -13.20 44.98 -14.19
N ASN A 434 -13.78 43.80 -13.94
CA ASN A 434 -14.34 43.43 -12.64
C ASN A 434 -13.22 42.97 -11.67
N MET A 435 -12.39 43.93 -11.26
CA MET A 435 -11.20 43.68 -10.46
C MET A 435 -11.52 43.25 -9.03
N GLU A 436 -12.67 43.66 -8.47
CA GLU A 436 -13.09 43.26 -7.12
C GLU A 436 -13.44 41.77 -7.07
N ARG A 437 -14.25 41.27 -8.01
CA ARG A 437 -14.55 39.83 -8.08
C ARG A 437 -13.29 39.02 -8.37
N LEU A 438 -12.47 39.48 -9.33
CA LEU A 438 -11.22 38.83 -9.68
C LEU A 438 -10.27 38.71 -8.46
N ALA A 439 -10.18 39.74 -7.63
CA ALA A 439 -9.37 39.72 -6.41
C ALA A 439 -9.84 38.64 -5.43
N THR A 440 -11.15 38.53 -5.17
CA THR A 440 -11.70 37.47 -4.30
C THR A 440 -11.44 36.07 -4.87
N VAL A 441 -11.72 35.84 -6.15
CA VAL A 441 -11.51 34.54 -6.81
C VAL A 441 -10.05 34.08 -6.71
N MET A 442 -9.12 34.99 -7.01
CA MET A 442 -7.69 34.68 -6.93
C MET A 442 -7.22 34.46 -5.49
N TYR A 443 -7.75 35.21 -4.52
CA TYR A 443 -7.46 34.99 -3.10
C TYR A 443 -7.91 33.59 -2.64
N VAL A 444 -9.16 33.21 -2.93
CA VAL A 444 -9.72 31.89 -2.56
C VAL A 444 -8.85 30.76 -3.12
N LEU A 445 -8.45 30.86 -4.39
CA LEU A 445 -7.58 29.88 -5.03
C LEU A 445 -6.22 29.76 -4.35
N LEU A 446 -5.54 30.89 -4.11
CA LEU A 446 -4.20 30.91 -3.49
C LEU A 446 -4.26 30.41 -2.03
N ALA A 447 -5.29 30.80 -1.29
CA ALA A 447 -5.52 30.33 0.07
C ALA A 447 -5.77 28.81 0.12
N ALA A 448 -6.65 28.28 -0.72
CA ALA A 448 -6.92 26.84 -0.76
C ALA A 448 -5.70 26.04 -1.25
N MET A 449 -4.93 26.55 -2.21
CA MET A 449 -3.65 25.96 -2.64
C MET A 449 -2.65 25.85 -1.49
N ARG A 450 -2.56 26.88 -0.63
CA ARG A 450 -1.74 26.85 0.59
C ARG A 450 -2.19 25.72 1.51
N LYS A 451 -3.50 25.60 1.80
CA LYS A 451 -4.04 24.56 2.69
C LYS A 451 -3.75 23.15 2.15
N THR A 452 -3.92 22.94 0.84
CA THR A 452 -3.55 21.68 0.19
C THR A 452 -2.06 21.37 0.33
N ALA A 453 -1.19 22.36 0.14
CA ALA A 453 0.26 22.18 0.30
C ALA A 453 0.65 21.83 1.75
N LEU A 454 0.00 22.44 2.75
CA LEU A 454 0.21 22.11 4.16
C LEU A 454 -0.18 20.66 4.47
N CYS A 455 -1.37 20.22 4.05
CA CYS A 455 -1.84 18.85 4.29
C CYS A 455 -1.00 17.80 3.54
N LEU A 456 -0.48 18.11 2.35
CA LEU A 456 0.33 17.18 1.57
C LEU A 456 1.79 17.13 2.00
N TRP A 457 2.27 18.09 2.79
CA TRP A 457 3.66 18.17 3.22
C TRP A 457 4.20 16.92 3.94
N PRO A 458 3.42 16.20 4.79
CA PRO A 458 3.87 14.93 5.36
C PRO A 458 4.18 13.86 4.31
N VAL A 459 3.50 13.90 3.16
CA VAL A 459 3.63 12.90 2.10
C VAL A 459 4.69 13.30 1.08
N MET A 460 4.70 14.57 0.67
CA MET A 460 5.61 15.13 -0.35
C MET A 460 6.40 16.33 0.20
N PRO A 461 7.32 16.13 1.17
CA PRO A 461 7.93 17.23 1.91
C PRO A 461 8.70 18.23 1.03
N VAL A 462 9.39 17.78 -0.01
CA VAL A 462 10.21 18.66 -0.85
C VAL A 462 9.34 19.46 -1.83
N ALA A 463 8.40 18.81 -2.51
CA ALA A 463 7.49 19.44 -3.47
C ALA A 463 6.53 20.39 -2.76
N CYS A 464 5.96 19.99 -1.61
CA CYS A 464 5.10 20.87 -0.82
C CYS A 464 5.88 22.03 -0.20
N GLY A 465 7.15 21.82 0.18
CA GLY A 465 8.04 22.92 0.58
C GLY A 465 8.19 23.97 -0.54
N LYS A 466 8.41 23.52 -1.79
CA LYS A 466 8.45 24.41 -2.97
C LYS A 466 7.10 25.06 -3.25
N MET A 467 5.99 24.34 -3.09
CA MET A 467 4.64 24.91 -3.25
C MET A 467 4.40 26.05 -2.26
N LEU A 468 4.77 25.86 -0.99
CA LEU A 468 4.66 26.89 0.05
C LEU A 468 5.60 28.07 -0.22
N GLU A 469 6.84 27.82 -0.65
CA GLU A 469 7.78 28.86 -1.07
C GLU A 469 7.23 29.69 -2.24
N GLN A 470 6.63 29.05 -3.25
CA GLN A 470 5.96 29.74 -4.37
C GLN A 470 4.78 30.60 -3.91
N LEU A 471 4.19 30.30 -2.76
CA LEU A 471 3.12 31.08 -2.14
C LEU A 471 3.65 32.13 -1.13
N GLY A 472 4.97 32.34 -1.08
CA GLY A 472 5.59 33.32 -0.19
C GLY A 472 5.70 32.86 1.26
N GLN A 473 5.63 31.55 1.51
CA GLN A 473 5.67 30.93 2.84
C GLN A 473 6.82 29.93 2.96
N PRO A 474 8.08 30.39 2.94
CA PRO A 474 9.23 29.48 3.02
C PRO A 474 9.22 28.66 4.32
N VAL A 475 9.58 27.39 4.21
CA VAL A 475 9.76 26.46 5.33
C VAL A 475 11.10 26.75 6.00
N GLN A 476 11.12 27.34 7.21
CA GLN A 476 12.36 27.83 7.82
C GLN A 476 13.10 26.84 8.72
N GLU A 477 12.44 25.83 9.31
CA GLU A 477 13.06 24.94 10.30
C GLU A 477 12.48 23.52 10.26
N THR A 478 12.59 22.84 9.10
CA THR A 478 12.07 21.47 8.85
C THR A 478 10.56 21.27 9.03
N LEU A 479 9.82 22.29 9.44
CA LEU A 479 8.36 22.32 9.53
C LEU A 479 7.80 23.55 8.80
N PRO A 480 6.65 23.42 8.11
CA PRO A 480 5.92 24.55 7.57
C PRO A 480 5.62 25.62 8.64
N PRO A 481 5.51 26.90 8.26
CA PRO A 481 5.29 28.01 9.20
C PRO A 481 3.82 28.07 9.65
N VAL A 482 3.36 27.06 10.37
CA VAL A 482 2.00 26.98 10.94
C VAL A 482 2.05 26.64 12.42
N PRO A 483 1.17 27.24 13.24
CA PRO A 483 1.11 26.95 14.67
C PRO A 483 0.68 25.49 14.92
N VAL A 484 -0.44 25.05 14.32
CA VAL A 484 -0.95 23.66 14.31
C VAL A 484 -1.89 23.48 13.12
N LEU A 485 -1.85 22.33 12.40
CA LEU A 485 -2.72 22.06 11.24
C LEU A 485 -4.22 22.19 11.53
N GLU A 486 -4.66 21.85 12.74
CA GLU A 486 -6.06 21.92 13.16
C GLU A 486 -6.59 23.36 13.23
N GLU A 487 -5.75 24.32 13.58
CA GLU A 487 -6.11 25.75 13.65
C GLU A 487 -6.35 26.33 12.24
N GLU A 488 -5.82 25.68 11.21
CA GLU A 488 -5.96 26.11 9.82
C GLU A 488 -7.29 25.70 9.17
N MET A 489 -8.09 24.85 9.83
CA MET A 489 -9.30 24.24 9.24
C MET A 489 -10.52 25.17 9.22
N GLY A 490 -10.51 26.25 10.01
CA GLY A 490 -11.68 27.09 10.27
C GLY A 490 -11.89 28.26 9.31
N SER A 491 -10.91 28.56 8.45
CA SER A 491 -11.00 29.69 7.51
C SER A 491 -9.97 29.58 6.37
N LEU A 492 -10.19 30.35 5.30
CA LEU A 492 -9.19 30.59 4.23
C LEU A 492 -8.09 31.58 4.62
N ASP A 493 -7.92 31.89 5.91
CA ASP A 493 -6.87 32.78 6.39
C ASP A 493 -5.47 32.13 6.32
N GLY A 494 -4.46 32.93 6.66
CA GLY A 494 -3.07 32.52 6.76
C GLY A 494 -2.22 32.94 5.56
N LEU A 495 -2.81 33.45 4.48
CA LEU A 495 -2.08 34.07 3.37
C LEU A 495 -2.35 35.59 3.33
N VAL A 496 -1.40 36.39 3.80
CA VAL A 496 -1.59 37.84 3.96
C VAL A 496 -1.67 38.54 2.59
N PRO A 497 -2.67 39.39 2.31
CA PRO A 497 -2.71 40.21 1.11
C PRO A 497 -1.43 41.05 0.94
N GLY A 498 -0.92 41.14 -0.28
CA GLY A 498 0.37 41.78 -0.60
C GLY A 498 1.59 40.88 -0.45
N THR A 499 1.43 39.65 0.08
CA THR A 499 2.50 38.64 0.06
C THR A 499 2.97 38.40 -1.38
N GLY A 500 4.29 38.31 -1.59
CA GLY A 500 4.86 38.01 -2.89
C GLY A 500 4.71 36.52 -3.20
N VAL A 501 4.24 36.20 -4.41
CA VAL A 501 4.15 34.82 -4.91
C VAL A 501 5.05 34.65 -6.13
N ALA A 502 5.35 33.41 -6.50
CA ALA A 502 6.11 33.12 -7.71
C ALA A 502 5.32 33.50 -8.98
N GLU A 503 6.02 33.93 -10.02
CA GLU A 503 5.40 34.32 -11.30
C GLU A 503 4.82 33.11 -12.06
N ALA A 504 5.44 31.96 -11.91
CA ALA A 504 5.05 30.73 -12.57
C ALA A 504 5.47 29.52 -11.72
N SER A 505 4.92 28.36 -12.07
CA SER A 505 5.27 27.09 -11.45
C SER A 505 5.47 26.01 -12.49
N ASN A 506 6.51 25.20 -12.28
CA ASN A 506 6.82 24.01 -13.05
C ASN A 506 7.00 22.82 -12.09
N LEU A 507 5.92 22.54 -11.35
CA LEU A 507 5.85 21.39 -10.45
C LEU A 507 5.41 20.16 -11.25
N PHE A 508 6.06 19.02 -11.00
CA PHE A 508 5.73 17.71 -11.57
C PHE A 508 5.71 17.68 -13.11
N PRO A 509 6.87 17.68 -13.77
CA PRO A 509 6.91 17.51 -15.22
C PRO A 509 6.28 16.18 -15.62
N ARG A 510 5.47 16.19 -16.68
CA ARG A 510 4.82 14.99 -17.20
C ARG A 510 5.87 14.00 -17.69
N ILE A 511 5.66 12.73 -17.39
CA ILE A 511 6.54 11.65 -17.84
C ILE A 511 5.98 11.05 -19.13
N GLU A 512 6.78 11.11 -20.20
CA GLU A 512 6.48 10.43 -21.45
C GLU A 512 6.84 8.95 -21.34
N VAL A 513 5.83 8.08 -21.43
CA VAL A 513 6.06 6.65 -21.59
C VAL A 513 6.53 6.40 -23.02
N LYS A 514 7.79 6.00 -23.22
CA LYS A 514 8.25 5.51 -24.52
C LYS A 514 7.43 4.28 -24.91
N LYS A 515 6.43 4.46 -25.76
CA LYS A 515 5.72 3.34 -26.40
C LYS A 515 6.74 2.55 -27.20
N ASP A 516 6.86 1.27 -26.91
CA ASP A 516 7.76 0.34 -27.59
C ASP A 516 7.59 0.49 -29.13
N PRO A 517 8.64 0.84 -29.89
CA PRO A 517 8.54 1.09 -31.33
C PRO A 517 7.95 -0.09 -32.11
N ALA A 518 8.08 -1.32 -31.61
CA ALA A 518 7.46 -2.51 -32.20
C ALA A 518 5.92 -2.50 -32.10
N VAL A 519 5.36 -1.90 -31.04
CA VAL A 519 3.91 -1.74 -30.85
C VAL A 519 3.39 -0.58 -31.70
N ALA A 520 4.18 0.50 -31.83
CA ALA A 520 3.86 1.63 -32.68
C ALA A 520 3.90 1.28 -34.19
N GLU A 521 4.85 0.45 -34.63
CA GLU A 521 4.90 -0.08 -36.00
C GLU A 521 3.73 -1.01 -36.30
N LYS A 522 3.38 -1.93 -35.39
CA LYS A 522 2.21 -2.81 -35.55
C LYS A 522 0.91 -2.02 -35.62
N ALA A 523 0.76 -0.95 -34.83
CA ALA A 523 -0.40 -0.07 -34.89
C ALA A 523 -0.47 0.73 -36.20
N LYS A 524 0.68 1.17 -36.74
CA LYS A 524 0.76 1.82 -38.05
C LYS A 524 0.45 0.85 -39.20
N ALA A 525 0.96 -0.38 -39.14
CA ALA A 525 0.67 -1.44 -40.11
C ALA A 525 -0.81 -1.83 -40.10
N ALA A 526 -1.42 -1.97 -38.92
CA ALA A 526 -2.85 -2.26 -38.76
C ALA A 526 -3.74 -1.11 -39.26
N LYS A 527 -3.37 0.16 -39.00
CA LYS A 527 -4.08 1.33 -39.57
C LYS A 527 -3.92 1.42 -41.10
N ALA A 528 -2.77 1.02 -41.65
CA ALA A 528 -2.55 0.98 -43.10
C ALA A 528 -3.37 -0.14 -43.78
N GLN A 529 -3.44 -1.34 -43.17
CA GLN A 529 -4.30 -2.44 -43.63
C GLN A 529 -5.79 -2.09 -43.58
N ALA A 530 -6.26 -1.51 -42.48
CA ALA A 530 -7.66 -1.09 -42.33
C ALA A 530 -8.06 0.02 -43.34
N LYS A 531 -7.11 0.86 -43.76
CA LYS A 531 -7.32 1.90 -44.77
C LYS A 531 -7.31 1.34 -46.19
N ALA A 532 -6.49 0.31 -46.46
CA ALA A 532 -6.48 -0.42 -47.72
C ALA A 532 -7.77 -1.24 -47.91
N GLU A 533 -8.26 -1.90 -46.86
CA GLU A 533 -9.52 -2.66 -46.89
C GLU A 533 -10.75 -1.76 -47.05
N LYS A 534 -10.76 -0.56 -46.44
CA LYS A 534 -11.83 0.45 -46.65
C LYS A 534 -11.83 1.03 -48.06
N ASN A 535 -10.68 1.16 -48.71
CA ASN A 535 -10.59 1.65 -50.09
C ASN A 535 -10.99 0.58 -51.12
N ALA A 536 -10.69 -0.69 -50.86
CA ALA A 536 -11.16 -1.81 -51.68
C ALA A 536 -12.70 -1.98 -51.60
N ALA A 537 -13.29 -1.78 -50.41
CA ALA A 537 -14.74 -1.85 -50.21
C ALA A 537 -15.53 -0.68 -50.85
N ARG A 538 -14.87 0.45 -51.16
CA ARG A 538 -15.49 1.62 -51.80
C ARG A 538 -15.53 1.56 -53.34
N GLN A 539 -14.82 0.64 -53.97
CA GLN A 539 -14.85 0.46 -55.43
C GLN A 539 -15.91 -0.54 -55.94
N GLN A 540 -16.67 -1.21 -55.04
CA GLN A 540 -17.64 -2.25 -55.43
C GLN A 540 -19.12 -1.96 -55.14
N LYS A 541 -19.50 -0.75 -54.73
CA LYS A 541 -20.93 -0.37 -54.67
C LYS A 541 -21.14 0.99 -55.30
N GLY A 542 -21.57 0.96 -56.56
CA GLY A 542 -22.18 2.08 -57.24
C GLY A 542 -23.59 2.35 -56.72
N ASP A 543 -23.80 3.64 -56.46
CA ASP A 543 -25.00 4.45 -56.61
C ASP A 543 -26.22 4.26 -55.68
N GLY A 544 -26.67 5.39 -55.14
CA GLY A 544 -28.03 5.59 -54.61
C GLY A 544 -28.18 5.84 -53.10
N GLY A 545 -28.12 7.10 -52.67
CA GLY A 545 -28.90 7.60 -51.50
C GLY A 545 -28.11 8.33 -50.40
N LYS A 546 -28.44 9.60 -50.18
CA LYS A 546 -27.77 10.62 -49.34
C LYS A 546 -27.50 10.21 -47.87
N PRO A 547 -26.36 10.65 -47.28
CA PRO A 547 -26.03 10.43 -45.87
C PRO A 547 -26.58 11.54 -44.96
N VAL A 548 -27.12 11.14 -43.80
CA VAL A 548 -27.30 12.01 -42.63
C VAL A 548 -26.09 11.81 -41.72
N GLU A 549 -25.52 12.91 -41.24
CA GLU A 549 -24.27 13.02 -40.50
C GLU A 549 -24.21 12.16 -39.22
N PRO A 550 -23.12 11.43 -38.97
CA PRO A 550 -22.72 11.06 -37.62
C PRO A 550 -21.76 12.12 -37.05
N CYS A 551 -22.14 12.68 -35.91
CA CYS A 551 -21.26 13.45 -35.06
C CYS A 551 -20.08 12.60 -34.55
N ALA A 552 -18.95 13.29 -34.44
CA ALA A 552 -17.63 12.78 -34.12
C ALA A 552 -17.56 11.99 -32.79
N SER A 553 -16.91 10.82 -32.85
CA SER A 553 -16.15 10.28 -31.73
C SER A 553 -14.68 10.64 -31.94
N GLY A 554 -14.16 11.46 -31.02
CA GLY A 554 -12.73 11.65 -30.84
C GLY A 554 -12.10 10.40 -30.25
N ASP A 555 -10.94 10.07 -30.80
CA ASP A 555 -10.01 9.04 -30.35
C ASP A 555 -9.65 9.19 -28.86
N ASP A 556 -9.58 8.06 -28.14
CA ASP A 556 -8.40 7.80 -27.30
C ASP A 556 -8.19 6.30 -27.04
N ALA A 557 -6.91 5.90 -27.13
CA ALA A 557 -6.46 4.53 -27.23
C ALA A 557 -5.88 4.00 -25.89
N ALA A 558 -6.51 2.94 -25.39
CA ALA A 558 -5.95 1.75 -24.75
C ALA A 558 -4.88 1.92 -23.64
N VAL A 559 -5.35 2.09 -22.41
CA VAL A 559 -5.03 1.17 -21.30
C VAL A 559 -6.08 0.06 -21.43
N SER A 560 -5.73 -1.21 -21.63
CA SER A 560 -6.77 -2.22 -21.91
C SER A 560 -7.50 -2.70 -20.65
N GLY A 561 -7.96 -1.77 -19.82
CA GLY A 561 -9.25 -1.94 -19.16
C GLY A 561 -10.33 -1.66 -20.20
N ARG A 562 -11.43 -2.42 -20.17
CA ARG A 562 -12.62 -2.00 -20.92
C ARG A 562 -13.02 -0.61 -20.41
N PRO A 563 -13.53 0.30 -21.25
CA PRO A 563 -13.99 1.60 -20.78
C PRO A 563 -14.95 1.42 -19.61
N ASN A 564 -14.86 2.32 -18.63
CA ASN A 564 -15.78 2.32 -17.50
C ASN A 564 -17.21 2.38 -18.06
N ILE A 565 -18.02 1.40 -17.68
CA ILE A 565 -19.45 1.38 -18.00
C ILE A 565 -20.21 1.89 -16.79
N ASP A 566 -21.31 2.61 -17.05
CA ASP A 566 -22.27 2.92 -15.99
C ASP A 566 -22.79 1.63 -15.36
N PHE A 567 -23.14 1.68 -14.08
CA PHE A 567 -23.68 0.57 -13.31
C PHE A 567 -24.94 -0.01 -13.95
N ASP A 568 -25.73 0.82 -14.64
CA ASP A 568 -26.91 0.40 -15.40
C ASP A 568 -26.58 -0.64 -16.49
N HIS A 569 -25.38 -0.62 -17.07
CA HIS A 569 -24.95 -1.65 -18.02
C HIS A 569 -24.70 -3.00 -17.37
N PHE A 570 -24.22 -3.01 -16.12
CA PHE A 570 -24.06 -4.25 -15.36
C PHE A 570 -25.42 -4.79 -14.94
N LYS A 571 -26.31 -3.92 -14.45
CA LYS A 571 -27.70 -4.25 -14.10
C LYS A 571 -28.53 -4.75 -15.28
N ALA A 572 -28.18 -4.35 -16.50
CA ALA A 572 -28.83 -4.83 -17.71
C ALA A 572 -28.45 -6.28 -18.09
N LEU A 573 -27.45 -6.91 -17.46
CA LEU A 573 -27.06 -8.29 -17.74
C LEU A 573 -27.89 -9.28 -16.92
N ASP A 574 -28.49 -10.27 -17.58
CA ASP A 574 -29.15 -11.39 -16.91
C ASP A 574 -28.09 -12.47 -16.65
N MET A 575 -27.49 -12.45 -15.46
CA MET A 575 -26.46 -13.38 -15.03
C MET A 575 -27.04 -14.38 -14.02
N ARG A 576 -26.96 -15.69 -14.32
CA ARG A 576 -27.52 -16.73 -13.45
C ARG A 576 -26.59 -17.91 -13.24
N VAL A 577 -26.86 -18.61 -12.15
CA VAL A 577 -26.25 -19.91 -11.83
C VAL A 577 -27.11 -21.03 -12.42
N GLY A 578 -26.48 -22.01 -13.06
CA GLY A 578 -27.17 -23.19 -13.57
C GLY A 578 -26.32 -24.45 -13.54
N THR A 579 -26.97 -25.60 -13.62
CA THR A 579 -26.33 -26.93 -13.56
C THR A 579 -26.22 -27.54 -14.95
N VAL A 580 -25.03 -28.00 -15.32
CA VAL A 580 -24.78 -28.67 -16.61
C VAL A 580 -25.41 -30.06 -16.60
N LEU A 581 -26.39 -30.31 -17.46
CA LEU A 581 -27.05 -31.61 -17.61
C LEU A 581 -26.35 -32.50 -18.65
N VAL A 582 -25.94 -31.89 -19.76
CA VAL A 582 -25.26 -32.60 -20.87
C VAL A 582 -24.06 -31.79 -21.31
N ALA A 583 -22.94 -32.46 -21.53
CA ALA A 583 -21.74 -31.88 -22.11
C ALA A 583 -21.19 -32.81 -23.19
N GLU A 584 -21.02 -32.29 -24.40
CA GLU A 584 -20.52 -33.04 -25.56
C GLU A 584 -19.51 -32.20 -26.35
N LYS A 585 -18.56 -32.84 -27.03
CA LYS A 585 -17.69 -32.13 -27.98
C LYS A 585 -18.50 -31.72 -29.20
N HIS A 586 -18.25 -30.51 -29.70
CA HIS A 586 -18.92 -30.03 -30.89
C HIS A 586 -18.48 -30.85 -32.13
N PRO A 587 -19.40 -31.37 -32.96
CA PRO A 587 -19.07 -32.29 -34.07
C PRO A 587 -18.05 -31.73 -35.07
N ASN A 588 -18.06 -30.42 -35.29
CA ASN A 588 -17.19 -29.71 -36.24
C ASN A 588 -16.19 -28.74 -35.57
N ALA A 589 -15.88 -28.91 -34.28
CA ALA A 589 -14.97 -28.00 -33.57
C ALA A 589 -14.32 -28.62 -32.32
N ASP A 590 -13.00 -28.84 -32.39
CA ASP A 590 -12.24 -29.50 -31.33
C ASP A 590 -12.10 -28.69 -30.03
N ARG A 591 -12.28 -27.36 -30.13
CA ARG A 591 -12.14 -26.42 -29.00
C ARG A 591 -13.45 -26.07 -28.29
N ILE A 592 -14.59 -26.57 -28.77
CA ILE A 592 -15.91 -26.16 -28.29
C ILE A 592 -16.64 -27.32 -27.64
N LEU A 593 -17.15 -27.10 -26.44
CA LEU A 593 -18.14 -27.95 -25.81
C LEU A 593 -19.54 -27.41 -26.08
N ARG A 594 -20.46 -28.31 -26.43
CA ARG A 594 -21.90 -28.08 -26.38
C ARG A 594 -22.38 -28.47 -24.99
N LEU A 595 -22.93 -27.50 -24.28
CA LEU A 595 -23.48 -27.66 -22.94
C LEU A 595 -25.00 -27.46 -22.99
N GLU A 596 -25.76 -28.35 -22.36
CA GLU A 596 -27.16 -28.12 -22.01
C GLU A 596 -27.23 -27.85 -20.51
N ILE A 597 -27.66 -26.64 -20.13
CA ILE A 597 -27.57 -26.14 -18.76
C ILE A 597 -28.98 -25.80 -18.27
N ASP A 598 -29.34 -26.30 -17.08
CA ASP A 598 -30.58 -25.97 -16.41
C ASP A 598 -30.41 -24.71 -15.56
N PHE A 599 -31.24 -23.70 -15.84
CA PHE A 599 -31.31 -22.43 -15.10
C PHE A 599 -32.66 -22.28 -14.38
N GLY A 600 -33.40 -23.38 -14.17
CA GLY A 600 -34.71 -23.36 -13.50
C GLY A 600 -35.85 -22.81 -14.37
N GLU A 601 -35.67 -22.74 -15.69
CA GLU A 601 -36.65 -22.17 -16.64
C GLU A 601 -37.58 -23.21 -17.28
N GLY A 602 -37.49 -24.47 -16.87
CA GLY A 602 -38.31 -25.59 -17.37
C GLY A 602 -37.79 -26.25 -18.66
N GLN A 603 -36.86 -25.63 -19.38
CA GLN A 603 -36.10 -26.26 -20.46
C GLN A 603 -34.62 -25.87 -20.37
N PRO A 604 -33.68 -26.80 -20.58
CA PRO A 604 -32.26 -26.49 -20.54
C PRO A 604 -31.87 -25.61 -21.74
N ARG A 605 -30.96 -24.68 -21.52
CA ARG A 605 -30.41 -23.83 -22.58
C ARG A 605 -29.15 -24.44 -23.18
N GLN A 606 -29.05 -24.43 -24.50
CA GLN A 606 -27.83 -24.81 -25.20
C GLN A 606 -26.83 -23.65 -25.22
N ILE A 607 -25.65 -23.85 -24.64
CA ILE A 607 -24.54 -22.89 -24.66
C ILE A 607 -23.29 -23.57 -25.24
N LEU A 608 -22.67 -22.91 -26.22
CA LEU A 608 -21.44 -23.38 -26.85
C LEU A 608 -20.27 -22.61 -26.25
N SER A 609 -19.35 -23.31 -25.58
CA SER A 609 -18.24 -22.69 -24.85
C SER A 609 -16.89 -23.26 -25.25
N GLY A 610 -15.86 -22.40 -25.28
CA GLY A 610 -14.49 -22.74 -25.67
C GLY A 610 -13.71 -23.56 -24.64
N LEU A 611 -14.37 -24.50 -23.97
CA LEU A 611 -13.85 -25.20 -22.78
C LEU A 611 -13.19 -26.55 -23.09
N ALA A 612 -13.23 -27.03 -24.34
CA ALA A 612 -12.84 -28.40 -24.65
C ALA A 612 -11.34 -28.69 -24.50
N GLU A 613 -10.48 -27.66 -24.48
CA GLU A 613 -9.04 -27.78 -24.20
C GLU A 613 -8.73 -27.82 -22.69
N HIS A 614 -9.67 -27.43 -21.83
CA HIS A 614 -9.48 -27.31 -20.39
C HIS A 614 -10.30 -28.30 -19.56
N TYR A 615 -11.44 -28.77 -20.09
CA TYR A 615 -12.33 -29.70 -19.40
C TYR A 615 -12.77 -30.83 -20.32
N ALA A 616 -12.69 -32.06 -19.80
CA ALA A 616 -13.32 -33.21 -20.44
C ALA A 616 -14.85 -33.10 -20.30
N PRO A 617 -15.65 -33.52 -21.32
CA PRO A 617 -17.11 -33.45 -21.26
C PRO A 617 -17.71 -34.12 -20.01
N GLU A 618 -17.16 -35.26 -19.61
CA GLU A 618 -17.63 -36.03 -18.46
C GLU A 618 -17.42 -35.28 -17.14
N ALA A 619 -16.39 -34.44 -17.06
CA ALA A 619 -16.08 -33.63 -15.89
C ALA A 619 -16.94 -32.35 -15.81
N MET A 620 -17.76 -32.06 -16.83
CA MET A 620 -18.65 -30.90 -16.87
C MET A 620 -20.06 -31.25 -16.41
N VAL A 621 -20.53 -32.47 -16.63
CA VAL A 621 -21.86 -32.91 -16.22
C VAL A 621 -21.99 -32.82 -14.69
N GLY A 622 -23.06 -32.19 -14.20
CA GLY A 622 -23.32 -31.96 -12.78
C GLY A 622 -22.58 -30.77 -12.16
N LYS A 623 -21.73 -30.07 -12.91
CA LYS A 623 -21.11 -28.83 -12.41
C LYS A 623 -22.09 -27.66 -12.47
N ARG A 624 -22.01 -26.81 -11.45
CA ARG A 624 -22.68 -25.51 -11.41
C ARG A 624 -21.79 -24.46 -12.10
N VAL A 625 -22.39 -23.66 -12.97
CA VAL A 625 -21.71 -22.64 -13.76
C VAL A 625 -22.48 -21.32 -13.72
N CYS A 626 -21.75 -20.21 -13.83
CA CYS A 626 -22.33 -18.87 -13.98
C CYS A 626 -22.38 -18.52 -15.46
N ALA A 627 -23.51 -17.99 -15.95
CA ALA A 627 -23.67 -17.62 -17.35
C ALA A 627 -24.47 -16.34 -17.55
N VAL A 628 -24.21 -15.64 -18.66
CA VAL A 628 -25.03 -14.52 -19.15
C VAL A 628 -26.07 -15.05 -20.13
N LEU A 629 -27.34 -14.76 -19.88
CA LEU A 629 -28.48 -15.38 -20.56
C LEU A 629 -29.23 -14.47 -21.53
N ASN A 630 -29.07 -13.15 -21.42
CA ASN A 630 -29.76 -12.17 -22.27
C ASN A 630 -28.90 -11.60 -23.40
N LEU A 631 -27.83 -12.30 -23.79
CA LEU A 631 -27.09 -12.01 -25.02
C LEU A 631 -27.89 -12.50 -26.23
N GLU A 632 -27.84 -11.78 -27.34
CA GLU A 632 -28.43 -12.22 -28.60
C GLU A 632 -27.90 -13.62 -28.99
N PRO A 633 -28.77 -14.60 -29.29
CA PRO A 633 -28.34 -15.93 -29.67
C PRO A 633 -27.44 -15.91 -30.90
N ARG A 634 -26.29 -16.60 -30.84
CA ARG A 634 -25.31 -16.63 -31.94
C ARG A 634 -25.14 -18.03 -32.50
N LYS A 635 -25.09 -18.14 -33.83
CA LYS A 635 -24.76 -19.38 -34.52
C LYS A 635 -23.25 -19.58 -34.51
N ILE A 636 -22.78 -20.62 -33.85
CA ILE A 636 -21.36 -20.98 -33.79
C ILE A 636 -21.20 -22.34 -34.45
N ARG A 637 -20.50 -22.35 -35.60
CA ARG A 637 -20.16 -23.58 -36.37
C ARG A 637 -21.33 -24.54 -36.64
N GLY A 638 -22.54 -24.00 -36.79
CA GLY A 638 -23.74 -24.75 -37.19
C GLY A 638 -24.80 -24.87 -36.11
N LEU A 639 -24.42 -24.75 -34.84
CA LEU A 639 -25.33 -24.82 -33.68
C LEU A 639 -25.60 -23.44 -33.09
N MET A 640 -26.75 -23.25 -32.44
CA MET A 640 -27.12 -21.98 -31.78
C MET A 640 -26.67 -21.97 -30.32
N SER A 641 -26.00 -20.90 -29.89
CA SER A 641 -25.66 -20.64 -28.48
C SER A 641 -26.61 -19.59 -27.92
N HIS A 642 -27.29 -19.92 -26.82
CA HIS A 642 -28.30 -19.08 -26.15
C HIS A 642 -27.79 -18.44 -24.85
N GLY A 643 -26.48 -18.19 -24.79
CA GLY A 643 -25.83 -17.56 -23.64
C GLY A 643 -24.30 -17.69 -23.71
N MET A 644 -23.65 -17.27 -22.64
CA MET A 644 -22.20 -17.35 -22.48
C MET A 644 -21.83 -17.78 -21.06
N VAL A 645 -21.13 -18.91 -20.92
CA VAL A 645 -20.56 -19.35 -19.63
C VAL A 645 -19.38 -18.47 -19.26
N LEU A 646 -19.32 -18.03 -18.01
CA LEU A 646 -18.28 -17.17 -17.48
C LEU A 646 -17.08 -17.98 -16.99
N THR A 647 -15.90 -17.58 -17.42
CA THR A 647 -14.62 -18.21 -17.08
C THR A 647 -13.61 -17.12 -16.73
N ALA A 648 -12.65 -17.46 -15.86
CA ALA A 648 -11.49 -16.64 -15.57
C ALA A 648 -10.25 -17.28 -16.21
N GLY A 649 -9.37 -16.47 -16.81
CA GLY A 649 -8.17 -16.98 -17.46
C GLY A 649 -7.22 -15.90 -17.97
N ASP A 650 -5.96 -16.28 -18.17
CA ASP A 650 -4.84 -15.45 -18.61
C ASP A 650 -4.49 -15.63 -20.10
N GLY A 651 -5.36 -16.31 -20.85
CA GLY A 651 -5.17 -16.65 -22.26
C GLY A 651 -4.59 -18.04 -22.52
N ASN A 652 -3.99 -18.69 -21.50
CA ASN A 652 -3.46 -20.06 -21.60
C ASN A 652 -4.24 -21.09 -20.76
N SER A 653 -4.99 -20.65 -19.75
CA SER A 653 -5.87 -21.52 -18.95
C SER A 653 -7.23 -20.87 -18.72
N LEU A 654 -8.32 -21.63 -18.81
CA LEU A 654 -9.67 -21.19 -18.46
C LEU A 654 -10.20 -21.99 -17.28
N THR A 655 -10.59 -21.29 -16.22
CA THR A 655 -11.23 -21.86 -15.03
C THR A 655 -12.67 -21.35 -14.91
N LEU A 656 -13.60 -22.24 -14.55
CA LEU A 656 -14.99 -21.86 -14.27
C LEU A 656 -15.07 -21.00 -13.00
N LEU A 657 -15.93 -19.98 -13.00
CA LEU A 657 -16.25 -19.25 -11.76
C LEU A 657 -16.98 -20.19 -10.78
N ALA A 658 -16.44 -20.30 -9.56
CA ALA A 658 -16.99 -21.15 -8.49
C ALA A 658 -17.74 -20.31 -7.45
N LEU A 659 -18.79 -20.91 -6.87
CA LEU A 659 -19.55 -20.33 -5.77
C LEU A 659 -19.08 -20.93 -4.44
N ASP A 660 -18.94 -20.09 -3.42
CA ASP A 660 -18.54 -20.50 -2.07
C ASP A 660 -19.64 -21.28 -1.31
N GLY A 661 -20.87 -21.32 -1.86
CA GLY A 661 -22.03 -21.98 -1.23
C GLY A 661 -23.00 -22.66 -2.20
N ASN A 662 -23.98 -23.39 -1.63
CA ASN A 662 -25.09 -23.95 -2.39
C ASN A 662 -26.20 -22.90 -2.57
N VAL A 663 -26.58 -22.67 -3.83
CA VAL A 663 -27.69 -21.79 -4.22
C VAL A 663 -28.55 -22.51 -5.26
N PRO A 664 -29.88 -22.27 -5.31
CA PRO A 664 -30.76 -22.89 -6.31
C PRO A 664 -30.37 -22.51 -7.75
N ASP A 665 -30.62 -23.42 -8.70
CA ASP A 665 -30.50 -23.11 -10.13
C ASP A 665 -31.46 -21.97 -10.50
N GLY A 666 -30.98 -21.02 -11.31
CA GLY A 666 -31.70 -19.80 -11.65
C GLY A 666 -31.46 -18.63 -10.68
N SER A 667 -30.63 -18.79 -9.65
CA SER A 667 -30.23 -17.67 -8.77
C SER A 667 -29.53 -16.57 -9.57
N GLU A 668 -29.98 -15.33 -9.39
CA GLU A 668 -29.42 -14.13 -10.02
C GLU A 668 -28.08 -13.76 -9.38
N ILE A 669 -27.12 -13.36 -10.21
CA ILE A 669 -25.81 -12.85 -9.80
C ILE A 669 -25.90 -11.32 -9.84
N ALA A 670 -25.94 -10.72 -8.64
CA ALA A 670 -26.18 -9.28 -8.43
C ALA A 670 -24.93 -8.52 -7.96
#